data_AF-A0A316BUA4-F1
#
_entry.id   AF-A0A316BUA4-F1
#
_cell.length_a   1.000
_cell.length_b   1.000
_cell.length_c   1.000
_cell.angle_alpha   90.00
_cell.angle_beta   90.00
_cell.angle_gamma   90.00
#
_symmetry.space_group_name_H-M   'P 1'
#
loop_
_entity.id
_entity.type
_entity.pdbx_description
1 polymer ?
#
loop_
_entity_poly.entity_id
_entity_poly.type
_entity_poly.pdbx_seq_one_letter_code
_entity_poly.pdbx_strand_id
1 'polypeptide(L)'
;MNSPANITDPLVLFMPSGKRGRFPIGTPVIDAARQLGVYVESVCGGRATCGRCQIEVQEGNFAKHKIISSNDHISPKGPKEERYERVRGLAEGRRLSCSATIQGDLVVDIPQDTVINAQVVRKAATDRVIERNPAVQLCFVEVDQPDMHKPLGDLDRLKLMLERDWGWEDLLVSQHIIPQVQQILRKGEWGVTAAIHRDLETSRPTMIGLWPGLKNEAYGIACDIGSTTIAMHLVSLLSGRIVASSGTSNPQIRFGEDLMSRVSYVMMNPDGREAMTKAVREAVNTLIGKVCEEGGVDRHDILDAVFVANPIMHHLFLGIDPTELGQAPFALAVSGAVHTWASEIDLDVNEGARIYLLPCIAGHVGADAAAATLSEGPYRQDKMMLLVDVGTNAEIILGNGARVVAASSPTGPAFEGAEISSGQRAAPGAIERVRIDPETLEPKYHVIGVEKWSDEEGFEEAAKATGVTGICGSAIIEVVAEMYLAGIISEDGVIDGALAARSPRIFQNGRTFSYLLRDGEPRITVTQNDIRAIQLAKAALYAGIKLLMEKQGVETVDMIRFAGAFGTFIDPKYAMVLGLIPDCDLSEVKAVGNAAGTGALMALLNRDHRREIEQEVSRIEKIETALEPHFQQLFIDAMAMPNKVDPFPKLSEQVKLPPRKVLAEDGAGGDGAPRRRSREERAARRRG
;
A
#
# COMPACT_ATOMS: atom_id res chain seq x y z
N MET A 1 8.64 22.70 30.80
CA MET A 1 9.32 23.73 29.98
C MET A 1 10.47 23.03 29.29
N ASN A 2 10.33 22.69 28.01
CA ASN A 2 11.41 22.06 27.25
C ASN A 2 12.28 23.15 26.62
N SER A 3 13.59 23.06 26.82
CA SER A 3 14.55 23.91 26.11
C SER A 3 14.37 23.76 24.59
N PRO A 4 14.52 24.83 23.80
CA PRO A 4 14.46 24.72 22.35
C PRO A 4 15.56 23.77 21.86
N ALA A 5 15.20 22.87 20.94
CA ALA A 5 16.12 21.88 20.38
C ALA A 5 17.35 22.57 19.79
N ASN A 6 18.55 22.17 20.24
CA ASN A 6 19.80 22.71 19.73
C ASN A 6 20.08 22.08 18.35
N ILE A 7 20.46 22.88 17.36
CA ILE A 7 20.73 22.41 15.99
C ILE A 7 21.88 21.39 15.95
N THR A 8 22.77 21.41 16.95
CA THR A 8 23.91 20.49 17.08
C THR A 8 23.56 19.15 17.71
N ASP A 9 22.37 18.98 18.29
CA ASP A 9 21.97 17.74 18.94
C ASP A 9 21.67 16.65 17.89
N PRO A 10 22.07 15.39 18.14
CA PRO A 10 21.74 14.25 17.28
C PRO A 10 20.28 14.19 16.83
N LEU A 11 20.07 13.97 15.53
CA LEU A 11 18.75 13.75 14.96
C LEU A 11 18.40 12.26 15.06
N VAL A 12 17.27 11.97 15.72
CA VAL A 12 16.78 10.60 15.91
C VAL A 12 15.42 10.44 15.22
N LEU A 13 15.29 9.38 14.42
CA LEU A 13 14.07 8.98 13.71
C LEU A 13 13.61 7.61 14.21
N PHE A 14 12.31 7.48 14.54
CA PHE A 14 11.69 6.23 14.96
C PHE A 14 10.79 5.63 13.88
N MET A 15 11.16 4.44 13.40
CA MET A 15 10.42 3.63 12.44
C MET A 15 9.57 2.57 13.19
N PRO A 16 8.36 2.23 12.72
CA PRO A 16 7.67 2.72 11.52
C PRO A 16 6.87 4.03 11.72
N SER A 17 6.96 4.66 12.90
CA SER A 17 6.11 5.82 13.24
C SER A 17 6.41 7.09 12.44
N GLY A 18 7.58 7.17 11.81
CA GLY A 18 8.08 8.35 11.09
C GLY A 18 8.39 9.56 11.98
N LYS A 19 8.24 9.44 13.30
CA LYS A 19 8.45 10.55 14.24
C LYS A 19 9.93 10.79 14.45
N ARG A 20 10.32 12.07 14.43
CA ARG A 20 11.71 12.50 14.57
C ARG A 20 11.87 13.71 15.48
N GLY A 21 13.02 13.79 16.13
CA GLY A 21 13.40 14.90 17.00
C GLY A 21 14.90 14.96 17.20
N ARG A 22 15.39 16.08 17.72
CA ARG A 22 16.80 16.22 18.12
C ARG A 22 16.95 16.03 19.61
N PHE A 23 17.93 15.23 20.02
CA PHE A 23 18.14 14.86 21.42
C PHE A 23 19.63 14.95 21.79
N PRO A 24 19.98 15.50 22.96
CA PRO A 24 21.35 15.55 23.42
C PRO A 24 21.98 14.16 23.50
N ILE A 25 23.30 14.09 23.25
CA ILE A 25 24.10 12.88 23.48
C ILE A 25 23.92 12.40 24.93
N GLY A 26 23.75 11.10 25.10
CA GLY A 26 23.48 10.44 26.38
C GLY A 26 22.00 10.30 26.72
N THR A 27 21.08 10.87 25.92
CA THR A 27 19.63 10.68 26.12
C THR A 27 19.26 9.20 25.94
N PRO A 28 18.56 8.57 26.91
CA PRO A 28 18.04 7.21 26.74
C PRO A 28 17.07 7.14 25.57
N VAL A 29 17.19 6.12 24.72
CA VAL A 29 16.37 6.01 23.50
C VAL A 29 14.87 5.96 23.84
N ILE A 30 14.49 5.31 24.94
CA ILE A 30 13.09 5.26 25.39
C ILE A 30 12.51 6.63 25.75
N ASP A 31 13.32 7.54 26.28
CA ASP A 31 12.84 8.87 26.67
C ASP A 31 12.68 9.76 25.44
N ALA A 32 13.56 9.62 24.45
CA ALA A 32 13.39 10.22 23.13
C ALA A 32 12.09 9.74 22.46
N ALA A 33 11.80 8.42 22.52
CA ALA A 33 10.56 7.86 21.99
C ALA A 33 9.32 8.46 22.67
N ARG A 34 9.30 8.53 24.02
CA ARG A 34 8.19 9.09 24.79
C ARG A 34 7.94 10.56 24.50
N GLN A 35 8.99 11.38 24.36
CA GLN A 35 8.84 12.81 24.05
C GLN A 35 8.21 13.04 22.68
N LEU A 36 8.46 12.15 21.73
CA LEU A 36 7.80 12.18 20.42
C LEU A 36 6.42 11.52 20.43
N GLY A 37 6.00 10.92 21.54
CA GLY A 37 4.78 10.12 21.60
C GLY A 37 4.88 8.86 20.73
N VAL A 38 6.07 8.29 20.60
CA VAL A 38 6.30 6.95 20.04
C VAL A 38 6.16 5.94 21.17
N TYR A 39 5.28 4.96 20.98
CA TYR A 39 5.02 3.95 22.01
C TYR A 39 6.09 2.86 21.97
N VAL A 40 6.89 2.79 23.03
CA VAL A 40 7.83 1.69 23.30
C VAL A 40 7.49 1.11 24.68
N GLU A 41 7.10 -0.16 24.72
CA GLU A 41 6.61 -0.78 25.94
C GLU A 41 7.74 -0.95 26.98
N SER A 42 7.49 -0.53 28.22
CA SER A 42 8.46 -0.67 29.33
C SER A 42 7.77 -0.94 30.65
N VAL A 43 7.34 -2.20 30.82
CA VAL A 43 6.69 -2.69 32.04
C VAL A 43 7.64 -2.76 33.25
N CYS A 44 8.94 -2.87 33.00
CA CYS A 44 9.95 -2.96 34.07
C CYS A 44 10.48 -1.60 34.55
N GLY A 45 9.95 -0.48 34.02
CA GLY A 45 10.39 0.86 34.40
C GLY A 45 11.87 1.13 34.10
N GLY A 46 12.40 0.61 32.99
CA GLY A 46 13.80 0.84 32.58
C GLY A 46 14.86 -0.01 33.31
N ARG A 47 14.43 -1.08 33.99
CA ARG A 47 15.34 -2.02 34.67
C ARG A 47 15.98 -3.08 33.76
N ALA A 48 15.65 -3.09 32.47
CA ALA A 48 16.15 -4.04 31.49
C ALA A 48 15.90 -5.52 31.86
N THR A 49 14.73 -5.83 32.45
CA THR A 49 14.38 -7.21 32.87
C THR A 49 13.23 -7.84 32.08
N CYS A 50 12.45 -7.04 31.33
CA CYS A 50 11.27 -7.52 30.61
C CYS A 50 11.50 -7.80 29.12
N GLY A 51 12.44 -7.11 28.48
CA GLY A 51 12.66 -7.18 27.03
C GLY A 51 11.58 -6.53 26.16
N ARG A 52 10.55 -5.90 26.73
CA ARG A 52 9.48 -5.26 25.93
C ARG A 52 9.93 -3.98 25.20
N CYS A 53 11.02 -3.38 25.66
CA CYS A 53 11.58 -2.15 25.10
C CYS A 53 12.66 -2.39 24.01
N GLN A 54 12.59 -3.54 23.34
CA GLN A 54 13.55 -3.90 22.29
C GLN A 54 13.45 -2.93 21.11
N ILE A 55 14.59 -2.59 20.55
CA ILE A 55 14.76 -1.75 19.35
C ILE A 55 15.88 -2.34 18.49
N GLU A 56 15.95 -1.93 17.25
CA GLU A 56 17.05 -2.23 16.34
C GLU A 56 17.58 -0.93 15.73
N VAL A 57 18.91 -0.80 15.60
CA VAL A 57 19.51 0.34 14.89
C VAL A 57 19.57 -0.02 13.41
N GLN A 58 18.97 0.83 12.58
CA GLN A 58 19.07 0.68 11.14
C GLN A 58 20.32 1.40 10.66
N GLU A 59 21.28 0.67 10.13
CA GLU A 59 22.53 1.24 9.61
C GLU A 59 22.39 1.64 8.16
N GLY A 60 23.07 2.72 7.77
CA GLY A 60 23.13 3.18 6.38
C GLY A 60 22.86 4.67 6.22
N ASN A 61 22.87 5.09 4.96
CA ASN A 61 22.59 6.47 4.56
C ASN A 61 21.12 6.62 4.12
N PHE A 62 20.35 7.38 4.91
CA PHE A 62 18.92 7.65 4.71
C PHE A 62 18.72 9.04 4.11
N ALA A 63 18.89 9.15 2.79
CA ALA A 63 18.88 10.42 2.05
C ALA A 63 17.64 11.29 2.31
N LYS A 64 16.43 10.70 2.31
CA LYS A 64 15.15 11.40 2.58
C LYS A 64 15.18 12.17 3.91
N HIS A 65 15.81 11.57 4.93
CA HIS A 65 15.83 12.12 6.28
C HIS A 65 17.11 12.91 6.58
N LYS A 66 18.10 12.87 5.67
CA LYS A 66 19.43 13.47 5.85
C LYS A 66 20.12 12.92 7.10
N ILE A 67 20.00 11.62 7.32
CA ILE A 67 20.56 10.90 8.47
C ILE A 67 21.54 9.83 7.95
N ILE A 68 22.73 9.79 8.54
CA ILE A 68 23.64 8.64 8.45
C ILE A 68 23.57 7.95 9.80
N SER A 69 23.06 6.73 9.81
CA SER A 69 22.86 5.95 11.03
C SER A 69 23.85 4.79 11.06
N SER A 70 24.41 4.53 12.23
CA SER A 70 25.43 3.51 12.48
C SER A 70 25.26 2.95 13.88
N ASN A 71 25.65 1.68 14.10
CA ASN A 71 25.74 1.11 15.43
C ASN A 71 26.73 1.85 16.34
N ASP A 72 27.66 2.64 15.79
CA ASP A 72 28.54 3.53 16.55
C ASP A 72 27.82 4.77 17.11
N HIS A 73 26.63 5.09 16.58
CA HIS A 73 25.81 6.21 17.03
C HIS A 73 24.88 5.86 18.20
N ILE A 74 24.89 4.61 18.66
CA ILE A 74 24.23 4.17 19.90
C ILE A 74 25.28 3.72 20.91
N SER A 75 25.00 3.89 22.20
CA SER A 75 25.96 3.48 23.24
C SER A 75 26.31 1.99 23.13
N PRO A 76 27.52 1.57 23.53
CA PRO A 76 27.86 0.15 23.65
C PRO A 76 26.88 -0.60 24.55
N LYS A 77 26.79 -1.93 24.39
CA LYS A 77 25.98 -2.77 25.27
C LYS A 77 26.46 -2.60 26.72
N GLY A 78 25.57 -2.13 27.59
CA GLY A 78 25.88 -1.96 29.00
C GLY A 78 25.66 -3.23 29.81
N PRO A 79 26.09 -3.29 31.09
CA PRO A 79 25.95 -4.47 31.95
C PRO A 79 24.51 -4.97 32.12
N LYS A 80 23.53 -4.07 31.96
CA LYS A 80 22.10 -4.38 31.99
C LYS A 80 21.66 -5.19 30.77
N GLU A 81 22.12 -4.80 29.58
CA GLU A 81 21.82 -5.50 28.32
C GLU A 81 22.52 -6.86 28.28
N GLU A 82 23.81 -6.91 28.63
CA GLU A 82 24.58 -8.15 28.73
C GLU A 82 23.95 -9.15 29.70
N ARG A 83 23.47 -8.67 30.85
CA ARG A 83 22.75 -9.51 31.81
C ARG A 83 21.46 -10.06 31.21
N TYR A 84 20.69 -9.25 30.50
CA TYR A 84 19.43 -9.69 29.90
C TYR A 84 19.70 -10.74 28.82
N GLU A 85 20.62 -10.46 27.91
CA GLU A 85 21.04 -11.34 26.82
C GLU A 85 21.50 -12.71 27.36
N ARG A 86 22.32 -12.74 28.41
CA ARG A 86 22.75 -13.98 29.06
C ARG A 86 21.62 -14.78 29.70
N VAL A 87 20.59 -14.12 30.24
CA VAL A 87 19.53 -14.77 31.03
C VAL A 87 18.34 -15.19 30.17
N ARG A 88 17.98 -14.40 29.16
CA ARG A 88 16.76 -14.59 28.35
C ARG A 88 17.00 -14.70 26.86
N GLY A 89 18.22 -14.39 26.38
CA GLY A 89 18.50 -14.23 24.96
C GLY A 89 17.97 -12.89 24.45
N LEU A 90 18.76 -12.25 23.60
CA LEU A 90 18.34 -11.10 22.80
C LEU A 90 18.59 -11.51 21.34
N ALA A 91 17.64 -11.26 20.45
CA ALA A 91 17.87 -11.54 19.03
C ALA A 91 19.06 -10.71 18.52
N GLU A 92 19.77 -11.22 17.51
CA GLU A 92 20.91 -10.54 16.91
C GLU A 92 20.51 -9.12 16.45
N GLY A 93 21.40 -8.14 16.63
CA GLY A 93 21.14 -6.73 16.30
C GLY A 93 20.21 -5.97 17.26
N ARG A 94 19.39 -6.65 18.07
CA ARG A 94 18.46 -5.98 18.99
C ARG A 94 19.19 -5.35 20.18
N ARG A 95 18.64 -4.24 20.66
CA ARG A 95 19.10 -3.44 21.81
C ARG A 95 17.93 -3.13 22.74
N LEU A 96 18.19 -2.79 23.99
CA LEU A 96 17.14 -2.36 24.93
C LEU A 96 17.11 -0.83 25.00
N SER A 97 16.07 -0.21 24.44
CA SER A 97 15.92 1.27 24.38
C SER A 97 15.94 1.94 25.75
N CYS A 98 15.60 1.21 26.81
CA CYS A 98 15.64 1.74 28.17
C CYS A 98 17.03 1.76 28.80
N SER A 99 18.01 1.10 28.17
CA SER A 99 19.41 1.03 28.62
C SER A 99 20.35 1.71 27.64
N ALA A 100 20.04 1.67 26.34
CA ALA A 100 20.84 2.28 25.31
C ALA A 100 20.63 3.80 25.26
N THR A 101 21.71 4.54 25.01
CA THR A 101 21.70 6.01 24.89
C THR A 101 22.19 6.48 23.53
N ILE A 102 21.68 7.62 23.10
CA ILE A 102 21.97 8.24 21.81
C ILE A 102 23.38 8.84 21.84
N GLN A 103 24.22 8.52 20.84
CA GLN A 103 25.59 9.04 20.69
C GLN A 103 25.81 9.82 19.39
N GLY A 104 24.96 9.62 18.39
CA GLY A 104 24.97 10.32 17.11
C GLY A 104 23.61 10.23 16.41
N ASP A 105 23.53 10.66 15.16
CA ASP A 105 22.29 10.59 14.38
C ASP A 105 21.86 9.12 14.21
N LEU A 106 20.60 8.82 14.49
CA LEU A 106 20.10 7.44 14.57
C LEU A 106 18.77 7.26 13.85
N VAL A 107 18.67 6.16 13.12
CA VAL A 107 17.39 5.57 12.71
C VAL A 107 17.14 4.35 13.57
N VAL A 108 16.08 4.41 14.38
CA VAL A 108 15.69 3.38 15.33
C VAL A 108 14.43 2.69 14.82
N ASP A 109 14.51 1.39 14.56
CA ASP A 109 13.36 0.55 14.26
C ASP A 109 12.79 -0.06 15.54
N ILE A 110 11.46 -0.02 15.66
CA ILE A 110 10.72 -0.66 16.75
C ILE A 110 10.10 -1.94 16.20
N PRO A 111 10.61 -3.12 16.60
CA PRO A 111 10.15 -4.40 16.07
C PRO A 111 8.65 -4.61 16.28
N GLN A 112 7.93 -5.02 15.24
CA GLN A 112 6.47 -5.12 15.31
C GLN A 112 5.96 -6.17 16.29
N ASP A 113 6.75 -7.21 16.61
CA ASP A 113 6.45 -8.20 17.65
C ASP A 113 6.41 -7.61 19.06
N THR A 114 6.89 -6.37 19.24
CA THR A 114 6.86 -5.62 20.50
C THR A 114 5.76 -4.56 20.56
N VAL A 115 5.05 -4.32 19.44
CA VAL A 115 3.97 -3.34 19.36
C VAL A 115 2.63 -4.01 19.69
N ILE A 116 2.00 -3.63 20.80
CA ILE A 116 0.74 -4.22 21.29
C ILE A 116 -0.44 -3.96 20.33
N ASN A 117 -0.34 -2.92 19.49
CA ASN A 117 -1.32 -2.58 18.46
C ASN A 117 -0.83 -2.98 17.06
N ALA A 118 -0.29 -4.20 16.91
CA ALA A 118 -0.03 -4.75 15.58
C ALA A 118 -1.33 -4.67 14.77
N GLN A 119 -1.31 -3.92 13.68
CA GLN A 119 -2.49 -3.76 12.82
C GLN A 119 -2.97 -5.14 12.40
N VAL A 120 -4.19 -5.48 12.79
CA VAL A 120 -4.87 -6.66 12.27
C VAL A 120 -5.27 -6.31 10.84
N VAL A 121 -4.36 -6.53 9.90
CA VAL A 121 -4.64 -6.40 8.47
C VAL A 121 -5.50 -7.60 8.08
N ARG A 122 -6.82 -7.41 8.14
CA ARG A 122 -7.78 -8.33 7.52
C ARG A 122 -8.34 -7.62 6.29
N LYS A 123 -7.78 -7.94 5.13
CA LYS A 123 -8.45 -7.65 3.86
C LYS A 123 -9.53 -8.72 3.70
N ALA A 124 -10.81 -8.32 3.72
CA ALA A 124 -11.94 -9.25 3.66
C ALA A 124 -11.87 -10.13 2.40
N ALA A 125 -12.26 -11.39 2.53
CA ALA A 125 -12.36 -12.32 1.41
C ALA A 125 -13.48 -11.87 0.45
N THR A 126 -13.24 -12.02 -0.85
CA THR A 126 -14.23 -11.72 -1.89
C THR A 126 -15.34 -12.79 -1.91
N ASP A 127 -16.60 -12.38 -2.06
CA ASP A 127 -17.75 -13.27 -2.27
C ASP A 127 -17.90 -13.72 -3.75
N ARG A 128 -16.95 -13.30 -4.61
CA ARG A 128 -17.01 -13.55 -6.04
C ARG A 128 -16.77 -15.03 -6.35
N VAL A 129 -17.67 -15.62 -7.12
CA VAL A 129 -17.50 -16.97 -7.66
C VAL A 129 -16.50 -16.92 -8.81
N ILE A 130 -15.38 -17.63 -8.65
CA ILE A 130 -14.33 -17.74 -9.67
C ILE A 130 -14.41 -19.15 -10.27
N GLU A 131 -14.56 -19.23 -11.59
CA GLU A 131 -14.49 -20.49 -12.32
C GLU A 131 -13.11 -21.12 -12.16
N ARG A 132 -13.05 -22.44 -11.98
CA ARG A 132 -11.82 -23.13 -11.63
C ARG A 132 -11.23 -23.85 -12.83
N ASN A 133 -10.07 -23.39 -13.24
CA ASN A 133 -9.19 -24.02 -14.22
C ASN A 133 -7.74 -23.84 -13.77
N PRO A 134 -7.34 -24.39 -12.60
CA PRO A 134 -6.04 -24.13 -12.01
C PRO A 134 -4.91 -24.72 -12.87
N ALA A 135 -3.71 -24.14 -12.78
CA ALA A 135 -2.55 -24.63 -13.51
C ALA A 135 -2.04 -26.00 -13.01
N VAL A 136 -2.51 -26.47 -11.85
CA VAL A 136 -2.14 -27.74 -11.23
C VAL A 136 -3.36 -28.65 -11.11
N GLN A 137 -3.20 -29.89 -11.58
CA GLN A 137 -4.20 -30.96 -11.46
C GLN A 137 -3.63 -32.14 -10.65
N LEU A 138 -4.41 -32.68 -9.71
CA LEU A 138 -4.10 -33.93 -9.04
C LEU A 138 -4.68 -35.11 -9.82
N CYS A 139 -3.83 -36.08 -10.14
CA CYS A 139 -4.17 -37.25 -10.94
C CYS A 139 -3.86 -38.53 -10.15
N PHE A 140 -4.90 -39.22 -9.69
CA PHE A 140 -4.76 -40.55 -9.09
C PHE A 140 -4.74 -41.64 -10.18
N VAL A 141 -3.80 -42.57 -10.09
CA VAL A 141 -3.67 -43.72 -11.00
C VAL A 141 -3.23 -44.96 -10.25
N GLU A 142 -3.64 -46.12 -10.74
CA GLU A 142 -3.11 -47.43 -10.34
C GLU A 142 -2.10 -47.89 -11.38
N VAL A 143 -0.86 -48.10 -10.96
CA VAL A 143 0.27 -48.46 -11.81
C VAL A 143 0.42 -49.97 -11.89
N ASP A 144 0.63 -50.50 -13.09
CA ASP A 144 0.91 -51.92 -13.27
C ASP A 144 2.16 -52.33 -12.47
N GLN A 145 2.09 -53.49 -11.82
CA GLN A 145 3.23 -54.10 -11.15
C GLN A 145 4.33 -54.43 -12.18
N PRO A 146 5.62 -54.43 -11.77
CA PRO A 146 6.71 -54.81 -12.66
C PRO A 146 6.53 -56.25 -13.14
N ASP A 147 6.64 -56.45 -14.45
CA ASP A 147 6.45 -57.74 -15.12
C ASP A 147 7.69 -58.09 -15.94
N MET A 148 8.23 -59.30 -15.75
CA MET A 148 9.38 -59.81 -16.52
C MET A 148 9.09 -59.90 -18.03
N HIS A 149 7.82 -60.07 -18.42
CA HIS A 149 7.42 -60.12 -19.82
C HIS A 149 7.23 -58.74 -20.45
N LYS A 150 7.16 -57.67 -19.64
CA LYS A 150 7.06 -56.27 -20.08
C LYS A 150 8.07 -55.41 -19.29
N PRO A 151 9.36 -55.40 -19.68
CA PRO A 151 10.44 -54.81 -18.88
C PRO A 151 10.49 -53.27 -18.98
N LEU A 152 9.40 -52.60 -18.60
CA LEU A 152 9.30 -51.14 -18.50
C LEU A 152 9.76 -50.64 -17.14
N GLY A 153 10.42 -49.47 -17.11
CA GLY A 153 10.80 -48.80 -15.88
C GLY A 153 9.57 -48.34 -15.08
N ASP A 154 9.73 -48.21 -13.76
CA ASP A 154 8.65 -47.80 -12.85
C ASP A 154 8.05 -46.43 -13.25
N LEU A 155 8.90 -45.49 -13.71
CA LEU A 155 8.46 -44.19 -14.22
C LEU A 155 7.72 -44.29 -15.57
N ASP A 156 8.16 -45.17 -16.46
CA ASP A 156 7.51 -45.37 -17.76
C ASP A 156 6.11 -45.94 -17.58
N ARG A 157 5.95 -46.93 -16.68
CA ARG A 157 4.63 -47.48 -16.33
C ARG A 157 3.72 -46.43 -15.73
N LEU A 158 4.24 -45.56 -14.85
CA LEU A 158 3.47 -44.44 -14.30
C LEU A 158 3.01 -43.46 -15.39
N LYS A 159 3.90 -43.05 -16.31
CA LYS A 159 3.55 -42.16 -17.42
C LYS A 159 2.47 -42.75 -18.31
N LEU A 160 2.56 -44.05 -18.64
CA LEU A 160 1.56 -44.75 -19.43
C LEU A 160 0.16 -44.71 -18.77
N MET A 161 0.09 -44.85 -17.45
CA MET A 161 -1.19 -44.77 -16.75
C MET A 161 -1.75 -43.36 -16.70
N LEU A 162 -0.89 -42.34 -16.51
CA LEU A 162 -1.29 -40.93 -16.56
C LEU A 162 -1.77 -40.52 -17.96
N GLU A 163 -1.14 -41.02 -19.01
CA GLU A 163 -1.58 -40.82 -20.38
C GLU A 163 -2.93 -41.51 -20.63
N ARG A 164 -3.06 -42.78 -20.24
CA ARG A 164 -4.30 -43.58 -20.43
C ARG A 164 -5.50 -43.00 -19.68
N ASP A 165 -5.33 -42.66 -18.40
CA ASP A 165 -6.44 -42.35 -17.50
C ASP A 165 -6.76 -40.84 -17.47
N TRP A 166 -5.77 -39.98 -17.72
CA TRP A 166 -5.90 -38.53 -17.62
C TRP A 166 -5.57 -37.77 -18.92
N GLY A 167 -5.07 -38.46 -19.96
CA GLY A 167 -4.74 -37.84 -21.26
C GLY A 167 -3.46 -37.00 -21.23
N TRP A 168 -2.61 -37.17 -20.22
CA TRP A 168 -1.35 -36.42 -20.12
C TRP A 168 -0.24 -37.05 -20.97
N GLU A 169 -0.12 -36.60 -22.22
CA GLU A 169 0.94 -37.00 -23.15
C GLU A 169 2.25 -36.21 -22.94
N ASP A 170 3.37 -36.79 -23.38
CA ASP A 170 4.72 -36.17 -23.38
C ASP A 170 5.13 -35.55 -22.02
N LEU A 171 4.75 -36.23 -20.93
CA LEU A 171 4.90 -35.74 -19.56
C LEU A 171 6.36 -35.61 -19.14
N LEU A 172 6.75 -34.39 -18.75
CA LEU A 172 8.00 -34.12 -18.03
C LEU A 172 7.89 -34.46 -16.56
N VAL A 173 9.00 -34.79 -15.92
CA VAL A 173 9.04 -35.15 -14.49
C VAL A 173 10.14 -34.35 -13.84
N SER A 174 9.79 -33.61 -12.80
CA SER A 174 10.76 -32.79 -12.07
C SER A 174 11.83 -33.68 -11.43
N GLN A 175 13.08 -33.22 -11.45
CA GLN A 175 14.26 -34.01 -11.05
C GLN A 175 14.18 -34.52 -9.61
N HIS A 176 13.60 -33.75 -8.69
CA HIS A 176 13.47 -34.11 -7.28
C HIS A 176 12.56 -35.33 -7.03
N ILE A 177 11.66 -35.63 -7.97
CA ILE A 177 10.74 -36.76 -7.89
C ILE A 177 11.42 -38.06 -8.34
N ILE A 178 12.28 -38.00 -9.36
CA ILE A 178 12.84 -39.17 -10.05
C ILE A 178 13.49 -40.17 -9.07
N PRO A 179 14.34 -39.76 -8.10
CA PRO A 179 14.95 -40.68 -7.14
C PRO A 179 13.94 -41.39 -6.22
N GLN A 180 12.72 -40.86 -6.07
CA GLN A 180 11.74 -41.30 -5.10
C GLN A 180 10.64 -42.20 -5.70
N VAL A 181 10.51 -42.23 -7.04
CA VAL A 181 9.42 -42.92 -7.77
C VAL A 181 9.22 -44.36 -7.29
N GLN A 182 10.29 -45.15 -7.22
CA GLN A 182 10.21 -46.57 -6.86
C GLN A 182 9.71 -46.80 -5.43
N GLN A 183 10.16 -45.95 -4.49
CA GLN A 183 9.78 -46.02 -3.09
C GLN A 183 8.32 -45.61 -2.91
N ILE A 184 7.89 -44.54 -3.59
CA ILE A 184 6.52 -44.04 -3.52
C ILE A 184 5.53 -45.05 -4.08
N LEU A 185 5.80 -45.61 -5.27
CA LEU A 185 4.93 -46.61 -5.90
C LEU A 185 4.73 -47.84 -4.99
N ARG A 186 5.81 -48.38 -4.41
CA ARG A 186 5.73 -49.53 -3.50
C ARG A 186 4.97 -49.20 -2.22
N LYS A 187 5.20 -48.02 -1.64
CA LYS A 187 4.50 -47.57 -0.42
C LYS A 187 3.00 -47.39 -0.65
N GLY A 188 2.60 -47.00 -1.84
CA GLY A 188 1.19 -46.85 -2.24
C GLY A 188 0.53 -48.14 -2.73
N GLU A 189 1.18 -49.29 -2.64
CA GLU A 189 0.71 -50.55 -3.23
C GLU A 189 0.34 -50.38 -4.72
N TRP A 190 1.16 -49.61 -5.43
CA TRP A 190 1.02 -49.20 -6.82
C TRP A 190 -0.12 -48.21 -7.12
N GLY A 191 -0.91 -47.79 -6.14
CA GLY A 191 -1.78 -46.62 -6.23
C GLY A 191 -1.03 -45.34 -5.84
N VAL A 192 -1.05 -44.32 -6.69
CA VAL A 192 -0.37 -43.04 -6.43
C VAL A 192 -1.16 -41.84 -6.95
N THR A 193 -0.94 -40.67 -6.34
CA THR A 193 -1.43 -39.39 -6.84
C THR A 193 -0.26 -38.56 -7.35
N ALA A 194 -0.32 -38.11 -8.60
CA ALA A 194 0.64 -37.19 -9.21
C ALA A 194 0.04 -35.78 -9.30
N ALA A 195 0.82 -34.75 -8.96
CA ALA A 195 0.47 -33.36 -9.27
C ALA A 195 1.09 -32.97 -10.61
N ILE A 196 0.25 -32.66 -11.59
CA ILE A 196 0.65 -32.26 -12.94
C ILE A 196 0.42 -30.76 -13.09
N HIS A 197 1.47 -30.03 -13.45
CA HIS A 197 1.41 -28.60 -13.74
C HIS A 197 1.45 -28.36 -15.26
N ARG A 198 0.52 -27.53 -15.75
CA ARG A 198 0.51 -26.95 -17.10
C ARG A 198 -0.22 -25.61 -17.09
N ASP A 199 0.54 -24.53 -17.19
CA ASP A 199 0.01 -23.16 -17.31
C ASP A 199 -0.38 -22.85 -18.76
N LEU A 200 0.61 -22.75 -19.67
CA LEU A 200 0.32 -22.55 -21.09
C LEU A 200 -0.11 -23.85 -21.75
N GLU A 201 -1.09 -23.78 -22.65
CA GLU A 201 -1.43 -24.91 -23.52
C GLU A 201 -0.25 -25.33 -24.39
N THR A 202 0.64 -24.41 -24.77
CA THR A 202 1.85 -24.74 -25.54
C THR A 202 2.98 -25.33 -24.68
N SER A 203 2.88 -25.25 -23.35
CA SER A 203 3.87 -25.85 -22.44
C SER A 203 3.65 -27.35 -22.32
N ARG A 204 4.76 -28.09 -22.22
CA ARG A 204 4.73 -29.51 -21.87
C ARG A 204 4.23 -29.68 -20.43
N PRO A 205 3.28 -30.59 -20.17
CA PRO A 205 2.86 -30.88 -18.80
C PRO A 205 4.05 -31.42 -18.00
N THR A 206 4.14 -31.02 -16.74
CA THR A 206 5.24 -31.43 -15.86
C THR A 206 4.70 -31.97 -14.55
N MET A 207 5.11 -33.18 -14.16
CA MET A 207 4.87 -33.72 -12.83
C MET A 207 5.74 -32.96 -11.82
N ILE A 208 5.10 -32.30 -10.87
CA ILE A 208 5.73 -31.46 -9.84
C ILE A 208 5.62 -32.06 -8.42
N GLY A 209 4.75 -33.06 -8.22
CA GLY A 209 4.66 -33.82 -6.98
C GLY A 209 4.13 -35.23 -7.19
N LEU A 210 4.46 -36.15 -6.28
CA LEU A 210 4.03 -37.55 -6.31
C LEU A 210 3.87 -38.08 -4.89
N TRP A 211 2.72 -38.68 -4.58
CA TRP A 211 2.41 -39.23 -3.25
C TRP A 211 1.86 -40.66 -3.34
N PRO A 212 2.14 -41.51 -2.34
CA PRO A 212 1.54 -42.84 -2.24
C PRO A 212 0.04 -42.74 -1.92
N GLY A 213 -0.77 -43.55 -2.60
CA GLY A 213 -2.22 -43.58 -2.42
C GLY A 213 -2.94 -42.33 -2.93
N LEU A 214 -4.17 -42.14 -2.47
CA LEU A 214 -5.01 -41.00 -2.81
C LEU A 214 -4.61 -39.76 -1.99
N LYS A 215 -4.27 -38.67 -2.67
CA LYS A 215 -4.10 -37.34 -2.08
C LYS A 215 -5.23 -36.43 -2.59
N ASN A 216 -6.05 -35.93 -1.66
CA ASN A 216 -7.22 -35.10 -1.96
C ASN A 216 -7.04 -33.64 -1.49
N GLU A 217 -5.80 -33.20 -1.34
CA GLU A 217 -5.48 -31.86 -0.87
C GLU A 217 -4.35 -31.27 -1.71
N ALA A 218 -4.60 -30.09 -2.26
CA ALA A 218 -3.62 -29.23 -2.89
C ALA A 218 -4.05 -27.79 -2.68
N TYR A 219 -3.08 -26.96 -2.31
CA TYR A 219 -3.30 -25.57 -1.99
C TYR A 219 -2.46 -24.67 -2.87
N GLY A 220 -2.88 -23.41 -2.94
CA GLY A 220 -2.12 -22.36 -3.56
C GLY A 220 -2.25 -21.06 -2.78
N ILE A 221 -1.42 -20.10 -3.14
CA ILE A 221 -1.39 -18.80 -2.48
C ILE A 221 -1.66 -17.68 -3.49
N ALA A 222 -2.51 -16.73 -3.11
CA ALA A 222 -2.61 -15.44 -3.78
C ALA A 222 -2.09 -14.35 -2.84
N CYS A 223 -1.07 -13.60 -3.27
CA CYS A 223 -0.38 -12.64 -2.44
C CYS A 223 -0.25 -11.28 -3.12
N ASP A 224 -0.68 -10.24 -2.42
CA ASP A 224 -0.55 -8.85 -2.81
C ASP A 224 0.54 -8.18 -1.96
N ILE A 225 1.66 -7.85 -2.60
CA ILE A 225 2.83 -7.25 -1.97
C ILE A 225 2.78 -5.72 -2.15
N GLY A 226 2.04 -5.07 -1.26
CA GLY A 226 1.99 -3.60 -1.18
C GLY A 226 3.24 -2.98 -0.55
N SER A 227 3.41 -1.68 -0.76
CA SER A 227 4.51 -0.90 -0.17
C SER A 227 4.45 -0.91 1.36
N THR A 228 3.26 -0.73 1.94
CA THR A 228 3.07 -0.69 3.40
C THR A 228 2.59 -2.03 3.97
N THR A 229 1.85 -2.81 3.18
CA THR A 229 1.13 -3.99 3.67
C THR A 229 1.27 -5.12 2.67
N ILE A 230 1.57 -6.32 3.17
CA ILE A 230 1.54 -7.57 2.41
C ILE A 230 0.31 -8.35 2.85
N ALA A 231 -0.54 -8.77 1.91
CA ALA A 231 -1.76 -9.53 2.18
C ALA A 231 -1.74 -10.86 1.43
N MET A 232 -2.16 -11.93 2.08
CA MET A 232 -2.07 -13.28 1.56
C MET A 232 -3.35 -14.07 1.82
N HIS A 233 -3.76 -14.84 0.82
CA HIS A 233 -4.85 -15.80 0.90
C HIS A 233 -4.30 -17.20 0.61
N LEU A 234 -4.56 -18.15 1.51
CA LEU A 234 -4.33 -19.58 1.29
C LEU A 234 -5.62 -20.20 0.73
N VAL A 235 -5.52 -20.89 -0.40
CA VAL A 235 -6.68 -21.32 -1.18
C VAL A 235 -6.57 -22.80 -1.52
N SER A 236 -7.65 -23.55 -1.38
CA SER A 236 -7.74 -24.92 -1.89
C SER A 236 -7.88 -24.89 -3.41
N LEU A 237 -6.93 -25.49 -4.14
CA LEU A 237 -7.00 -25.58 -5.60
C LEU A 237 -8.15 -26.50 -6.08
N LEU A 238 -8.53 -27.48 -5.24
CA LEU A 238 -9.60 -28.44 -5.55
C LEU A 238 -11.01 -27.87 -5.38
N SER A 239 -11.19 -26.84 -4.55
CA SER A 239 -12.52 -26.28 -4.26
C SER A 239 -12.64 -24.80 -4.61
N GLY A 240 -11.53 -24.07 -4.71
CA GLY A 240 -11.49 -22.61 -4.81
C GLY A 240 -11.73 -21.88 -3.50
N ARG A 241 -11.96 -22.61 -2.40
CA ARG A 241 -12.25 -22.00 -1.09
C ARG A 241 -10.98 -21.39 -0.50
N ILE A 242 -11.10 -20.14 -0.04
CA ILE A 242 -10.10 -19.50 0.82
C ILE A 242 -10.14 -20.19 2.19
N VAL A 243 -9.04 -20.82 2.56
CA VAL A 243 -8.87 -21.58 3.80
C VAL A 243 -8.45 -20.66 4.94
N ALA A 244 -7.52 -19.75 4.66
CA ALA A 244 -7.01 -18.78 5.61
C ALA A 244 -6.64 -17.47 4.90
N SER A 245 -6.61 -16.37 5.64
CA SER A 245 -6.24 -15.05 5.13
C SER A 245 -5.57 -14.23 6.22
N SER A 246 -4.38 -13.73 5.92
CA SER A 246 -3.62 -12.90 6.85
C SER A 246 -2.90 -11.79 6.10
N GLY A 247 -2.59 -10.71 6.81
CA GLY A 247 -1.69 -9.68 6.33
C GLY A 247 -0.63 -9.33 7.38
N THR A 248 0.41 -8.65 6.93
CA THR A 248 1.49 -8.12 7.76
C THR A 248 1.94 -6.76 7.23
N SER A 249 2.57 -5.95 8.08
CA SER A 249 3.26 -4.75 7.60
C SER A 249 4.47 -5.18 6.76
N ASN A 250 4.74 -4.45 5.69
CA ASN A 250 5.92 -4.69 4.88
C ASN A 250 7.17 -4.23 5.65
N PRO A 251 8.09 -5.14 6.00
CA PRO A 251 9.27 -4.81 6.81
C PRO A 251 10.24 -3.89 6.08
N GLN A 252 10.08 -3.70 4.76
CA GLN A 252 10.92 -2.77 4.02
C GLN A 252 10.70 -1.31 4.40
N ILE A 253 9.65 -1.00 5.17
CA ILE A 253 9.41 0.34 5.73
C ILE A 253 10.65 0.89 6.46
N ARG A 254 11.46 0.03 7.10
CA ARG A 254 12.68 0.43 7.81
C ARG A 254 13.79 0.98 6.90
N PHE A 255 13.80 0.59 5.63
CA PHE A 255 14.75 1.10 4.63
C PHE A 255 14.22 2.35 3.92
N GLY A 256 12.89 2.52 3.91
CA GLY A 256 12.22 3.65 3.31
C GLY A 256 10.70 3.59 3.52
N GLU A 257 10.14 4.68 4.02
CA GLU A 257 8.71 4.85 4.28
C GLU A 257 7.87 4.76 2.99
N ASP A 258 8.41 5.30 1.91
CA ASP A 258 7.79 5.35 0.59
C ASP A 258 8.67 4.68 -0.47
N LEU A 259 8.09 4.46 -1.65
CA LEU A 259 8.75 3.77 -2.76
C LEU A 259 10.06 4.45 -3.20
N MET A 260 10.08 5.78 -3.32
CA MET A 260 11.26 6.52 -3.80
C MET A 260 12.38 6.56 -2.76
N SER A 261 12.03 6.57 -1.48
CA SER A 261 12.98 6.47 -0.38
C SER A 261 13.67 5.10 -0.35
N ARG A 262 12.95 4.02 -0.72
CA ARG A 262 13.56 2.68 -0.91
C ARG A 262 14.51 2.65 -2.09
N VAL A 263 14.13 3.23 -3.22
CA VAL A 263 15.03 3.34 -4.38
C VAL A 263 16.29 4.13 -3.99
N SER A 264 16.12 5.27 -3.32
CA SER A 264 17.24 6.07 -2.81
C SER A 264 18.13 5.26 -1.85
N TYR A 265 17.53 4.40 -1.02
CA TYR A 265 18.28 3.53 -0.11
C TYR A 265 19.15 2.52 -0.87
N VAL A 266 18.64 1.90 -1.95
CA VAL A 266 19.45 1.03 -2.82
C VAL A 266 20.62 1.81 -3.42
N MET A 267 20.35 3.01 -3.95
CA MET A 267 21.39 3.84 -4.58
C MET A 267 22.51 4.25 -3.62
N MET A 268 22.18 4.44 -2.34
CA MET A 268 23.11 4.93 -1.33
C MET A 268 23.82 3.83 -0.55
N ASN A 269 23.35 2.59 -0.62
CA ASN A 269 23.86 1.47 0.17
C ASN A 269 24.08 0.25 -0.74
N PRO A 270 25.33 -0.19 -0.98
CA PRO A 270 25.65 -1.27 -1.92
C PRO A 270 24.85 -2.57 -1.68
N ASP A 271 24.63 -2.94 -0.42
CA ASP A 271 23.90 -4.16 -0.04
C ASP A 271 22.38 -3.93 0.11
N GLY A 272 21.90 -2.72 -0.19
CA GLY A 272 20.52 -2.30 0.07
C GLY A 272 19.49 -3.12 -0.71
N ARG A 273 19.80 -3.48 -1.96
CA ARG A 273 18.98 -4.38 -2.79
C ARG A 273 18.81 -5.75 -2.12
N GLU A 274 19.91 -6.36 -1.69
CA GLU A 274 19.92 -7.70 -1.09
C GLU A 274 19.19 -7.73 0.23
N ALA A 275 19.45 -6.73 1.10
CA ALA A 275 18.76 -6.58 2.37
C ALA A 275 17.24 -6.44 2.20
N MET A 276 16.79 -5.63 1.22
CA MET A 276 15.36 -5.45 0.95
C MET A 276 14.71 -6.67 0.32
N THR A 277 15.41 -7.38 -0.57
CA THR A 277 14.96 -8.63 -1.19
C THR A 277 14.74 -9.69 -0.12
N LYS A 278 15.74 -9.88 0.75
CA LYS A 278 15.67 -10.81 1.89
C LYS A 278 14.50 -10.45 2.81
N ALA A 279 14.36 -9.18 3.18
CA ALA A 279 13.31 -8.73 4.09
C ALA A 279 11.89 -9.03 3.56
N VAL A 280 11.61 -8.81 2.27
CA VAL A 280 10.29 -9.11 1.71
C VAL A 280 10.04 -10.62 1.58
N ARG A 281 11.04 -11.41 1.17
CA ARG A 281 10.92 -12.88 1.07
C ARG A 281 10.72 -13.54 2.44
N GLU A 282 11.44 -13.08 3.47
CA GLU A 282 11.26 -13.54 4.86
C GLU A 282 9.86 -13.20 5.40
N ALA A 283 9.34 -12.01 5.10
CA ALA A 283 7.98 -11.64 5.47
C ALA A 283 6.94 -12.52 4.77
N VAL A 284 7.11 -12.80 3.48
CA VAL A 284 6.26 -13.72 2.73
C VAL A 284 6.31 -15.12 3.36
N ASN A 285 7.50 -15.68 3.62
CA ASN A 285 7.63 -16.99 4.26
C ASN A 285 6.99 -17.07 5.65
N THR A 286 7.14 -16.02 6.46
CA THR A 286 6.48 -15.94 7.77
C THR A 286 4.96 -15.92 7.61
N LEU A 287 4.46 -15.19 6.62
CA LEU A 287 3.04 -15.11 6.32
C LEU A 287 2.49 -16.44 5.81
N ILE A 288 3.25 -17.19 4.99
CA ILE A 288 2.94 -18.56 4.57
C ILE A 288 2.76 -19.45 5.80
N GLY A 289 3.71 -19.45 6.73
CA GLY A 289 3.63 -20.24 7.97
C GLY A 289 2.36 -19.93 8.77
N LYS A 290 2.02 -18.63 8.89
CA LYS A 290 0.82 -18.20 9.61
C LYS A 290 -0.48 -18.66 8.94
N VAL A 291 -0.63 -18.50 7.63
CA VAL A 291 -1.85 -18.96 6.94
C VAL A 291 -1.97 -20.48 6.91
N CYS A 292 -0.84 -21.20 6.87
CA CYS A 292 -0.82 -22.65 7.01
C CYS A 292 -1.26 -23.11 8.41
N GLU A 293 -0.77 -22.45 9.47
CA GLU A 293 -1.19 -22.72 10.85
C GLU A 293 -2.69 -22.43 11.05
N GLU A 294 -3.17 -21.27 10.62
CA GLU A 294 -4.58 -20.90 10.68
C GLU A 294 -5.48 -21.84 9.86
N GLY A 295 -4.98 -22.32 8.71
CA GLY A 295 -5.70 -23.21 7.82
C GLY A 295 -5.59 -24.70 8.17
N GLY A 296 -4.69 -25.09 9.08
CA GLY A 296 -4.38 -26.49 9.36
C GLY A 296 -3.75 -27.24 8.18
N VAL A 297 -2.94 -26.55 7.37
CA VAL A 297 -2.38 -27.04 6.11
C VAL A 297 -0.86 -27.25 6.23
N ASP A 298 -0.33 -28.34 5.67
CA ASP A 298 1.12 -28.50 5.51
C ASP A 298 1.62 -27.57 4.41
N ARG A 299 2.68 -26.80 4.68
CA ARG A 299 3.28 -25.88 3.71
C ARG A 299 3.75 -26.58 2.42
N HIS A 300 4.07 -27.87 2.49
CA HIS A 300 4.48 -28.67 1.32
C HIS A 300 3.30 -29.13 0.46
N ASP A 301 2.06 -28.83 0.86
CA ASP A 301 0.87 -29.03 0.03
C ASP A 301 0.50 -27.80 -0.80
N ILE A 302 1.27 -26.71 -0.68
CA ILE A 302 1.18 -25.54 -1.55
C ILE A 302 1.96 -25.84 -2.85
N LEU A 303 1.24 -25.89 -3.97
CA LEU A 303 1.79 -26.29 -5.28
C LEU A 303 1.83 -25.15 -6.31
N ASP A 304 1.11 -24.05 -6.06
CA ASP A 304 1.02 -22.91 -6.98
C ASP A 304 0.89 -21.61 -6.18
N ALA A 305 1.53 -20.54 -6.63
CA ALA A 305 1.47 -19.24 -5.97
C ALA A 305 1.46 -18.10 -6.98
N VAL A 306 0.54 -17.15 -6.77
CA VAL A 306 0.38 -15.94 -7.57
C VAL A 306 0.74 -14.72 -6.73
N PHE A 307 1.61 -13.85 -7.27
CA PHE A 307 1.98 -12.59 -6.64
C PHE A 307 1.64 -11.40 -7.53
N VAL A 308 1.20 -10.32 -6.88
CA VAL A 308 0.95 -9.01 -7.49
C VAL A 308 1.62 -7.94 -6.64
N ALA A 309 2.12 -6.88 -7.28
CA ALA A 309 2.89 -5.84 -6.63
C ALA A 309 3.04 -4.62 -7.55
N ASN A 310 3.25 -3.44 -6.97
CA ASN A 310 3.73 -2.28 -7.74
C ASN A 310 5.16 -2.56 -8.27
N PRO A 311 5.65 -1.82 -9.27
CA PRO A 311 6.90 -2.14 -9.95
C PRO A 311 8.13 -2.24 -9.05
N ILE A 312 8.25 -1.38 -8.04
CA ILE A 312 9.39 -1.40 -7.11
C ILE A 312 9.33 -2.63 -6.21
N MET A 313 8.14 -2.93 -5.69
CA MET A 313 7.92 -4.13 -4.87
C MET A 313 8.11 -5.42 -5.68
N HIS A 314 7.63 -5.43 -6.91
CA HIS A 314 7.80 -6.51 -7.89
C HIS A 314 9.29 -6.81 -8.11
N HIS A 315 10.08 -5.78 -8.44
CA HIS A 315 11.52 -5.93 -8.69
C HIS A 315 12.26 -6.39 -7.44
N LEU A 316 12.03 -5.76 -6.29
CA LEU A 316 12.68 -6.16 -5.03
C LEU A 316 12.34 -7.60 -4.63
N PHE A 317 11.10 -8.06 -4.84
CA PHE A 317 10.74 -9.44 -4.56
C PHE A 317 11.47 -10.45 -5.47
N LEU A 318 11.65 -10.09 -6.74
CA LEU A 318 12.45 -10.86 -7.70
C LEU A 318 13.96 -10.71 -7.52
N GLY A 319 14.43 -9.85 -6.61
CA GLY A 319 15.85 -9.56 -6.42
C GLY A 319 16.45 -8.63 -7.49
N ILE A 320 15.62 -7.94 -8.26
CA ILE A 320 16.01 -6.98 -9.29
C ILE A 320 16.26 -5.61 -8.63
N ASP A 321 17.32 -4.92 -9.06
CA ASP A 321 17.60 -3.55 -8.62
C ASP A 321 16.54 -2.57 -9.15
N PRO A 322 15.80 -1.85 -8.29
CA PRO A 322 14.76 -0.92 -8.70
C PRO A 322 15.30 0.49 -9.07
N THR A 323 16.61 0.73 -9.09
CA THR A 323 17.21 2.06 -9.33
C THR A 323 16.70 2.73 -10.61
N GLU A 324 16.54 1.97 -11.70
CA GLU A 324 16.04 2.49 -12.98
C GLU A 324 14.56 2.89 -12.95
N LEU A 325 13.82 2.53 -11.90
CA LEU A 325 12.45 2.99 -11.66
C LEU A 325 12.40 4.33 -10.92
N GLY A 326 13.51 4.77 -10.33
CA GLY A 326 13.59 6.07 -9.65
C GLY A 326 13.92 7.25 -10.55
N GLN A 327 14.22 7.01 -11.83
CA GLN A 327 14.69 8.02 -12.76
C GLN A 327 14.11 7.78 -14.15
N ALA A 328 13.79 8.86 -14.87
CA ALA A 328 13.31 8.76 -16.24
C ALA A 328 14.35 8.03 -17.10
N PRO A 329 13.94 7.04 -17.92
CA PRO A 329 12.59 6.79 -18.42
C PRO A 329 11.76 5.76 -17.60
N PHE A 330 12.11 5.49 -16.34
CA PHE A 330 11.40 4.57 -15.44
C PHE A 330 11.36 3.14 -16.01
N ALA A 331 12.52 2.65 -16.43
CA ALA A 331 12.63 1.43 -17.22
C ALA A 331 12.42 0.16 -16.35
N LEU A 332 11.48 -0.68 -16.75
CA LEU A 332 11.30 -2.01 -16.19
C LEU A 332 12.36 -2.96 -16.76
N ALA A 333 13.09 -3.67 -15.89
CA ALA A 333 13.92 -4.81 -16.30
C ALA A 333 13.08 -5.95 -16.92
N VAL A 334 11.87 -6.17 -16.39
CA VAL A 334 10.88 -7.11 -16.91
C VAL A 334 9.49 -6.50 -16.74
N SER A 335 8.70 -6.50 -17.81
CA SER A 335 7.32 -6.02 -17.84
C SER A 335 6.29 -7.14 -18.04
N GLY A 336 6.65 -8.20 -18.76
CA GLY A 336 5.80 -9.37 -18.94
C GLY A 336 5.63 -10.19 -17.67
N ALA A 337 4.69 -11.14 -17.69
CA ALA A 337 4.48 -12.04 -16.58
C ALA A 337 5.74 -12.90 -16.32
N VAL A 338 6.00 -13.22 -15.06
CA VAL A 338 7.15 -14.02 -14.64
C VAL A 338 6.67 -15.38 -14.15
N HIS A 339 7.20 -16.44 -14.74
CA HIS A 339 6.99 -17.82 -14.31
C HIS A 339 8.29 -18.36 -13.71
N THR A 340 8.25 -18.82 -12.47
CA THR A 340 9.43 -19.38 -11.79
C THR A 340 9.07 -20.48 -10.78
N TRP A 341 10.05 -20.99 -10.06
CA TRP A 341 9.93 -21.97 -8.99
C TRP A 341 10.04 -21.28 -7.64
N ALA A 342 9.35 -21.80 -6.64
CA ALA A 342 9.49 -21.32 -5.27
C ALA A 342 10.92 -21.39 -4.73
N SER A 343 11.66 -22.44 -5.10
CA SER A 343 13.06 -22.66 -4.73
C SER A 343 14.01 -21.59 -5.27
N GLU A 344 13.70 -20.94 -6.39
CA GLU A 344 14.56 -19.91 -7.02
C GLU A 344 14.42 -18.53 -6.33
N ILE A 345 13.38 -18.37 -5.50
CA ILE A 345 13.11 -17.12 -4.79
C ILE A 345 12.97 -17.32 -3.28
N ASP A 346 13.62 -18.36 -2.76
CA ASP A 346 13.74 -18.67 -1.33
C ASP A 346 12.39 -18.85 -0.61
N LEU A 347 11.34 -19.31 -1.29
CA LEU A 347 10.06 -19.63 -0.64
C LEU A 347 10.04 -21.09 -0.18
N ASP A 348 9.82 -21.29 1.11
CA ASP A 348 9.74 -22.60 1.74
C ASP A 348 8.32 -23.15 1.59
N VAL A 349 8.08 -23.87 0.50
CA VAL A 349 6.85 -24.60 0.16
C VAL A 349 7.24 -25.88 -0.57
N ASN A 350 6.32 -26.56 -1.28
CA ASN A 350 6.68 -27.72 -2.09
C ASN A 350 7.84 -27.39 -3.06
N GLU A 351 8.83 -28.26 -3.18
CA GLU A 351 9.98 -28.08 -4.09
C GLU A 351 9.56 -27.93 -5.56
N GLY A 352 8.45 -28.58 -5.94
CA GLY A 352 7.85 -28.45 -7.26
C GLY A 352 6.91 -27.25 -7.43
N ALA A 353 6.72 -26.43 -6.39
CA ALA A 353 5.75 -25.33 -6.41
C ALA A 353 6.10 -24.28 -7.48
N ARG A 354 5.07 -23.86 -8.18
CA ARG A 354 5.15 -22.90 -9.29
C ARG A 354 4.76 -21.53 -8.82
N ILE A 355 5.42 -20.52 -9.39
CA ILE A 355 5.17 -19.13 -9.08
C ILE A 355 4.84 -18.38 -10.35
N TYR A 356 3.77 -17.58 -10.28
CA TYR A 356 3.34 -16.67 -11.32
C TYR A 356 3.26 -15.25 -10.76
N LEU A 357 3.97 -14.30 -11.38
CA LEU A 357 3.81 -12.89 -11.11
C LEU A 357 3.12 -12.26 -12.31
N LEU A 358 2.09 -11.46 -12.04
CA LEU A 358 1.36 -10.76 -13.09
C LEU A 358 2.27 -9.72 -13.79
N PRO A 359 1.99 -9.39 -15.06
CA PRO A 359 2.75 -8.40 -15.80
C PRO A 359 2.56 -6.98 -15.24
N CYS A 360 3.59 -6.16 -15.34
CA CYS A 360 3.51 -4.72 -15.06
C CYS A 360 3.07 -3.95 -16.31
N ILE A 361 2.18 -2.97 -16.16
CA ILE A 361 1.73 -2.09 -17.25
C ILE A 361 2.84 -1.11 -17.65
N ALA A 362 3.53 -0.51 -16.66
CA ALA A 362 4.62 0.44 -16.87
C ALA A 362 5.49 0.61 -15.61
N GLY A 363 6.56 1.42 -15.69
CA GLY A 363 7.48 1.67 -14.56
C GLY A 363 6.84 2.21 -13.28
N HIS A 364 5.65 2.84 -13.37
CA HIS A 364 4.87 3.32 -12.23
C HIS A 364 3.46 2.72 -12.13
N VAL A 365 3.13 1.74 -12.98
CA VAL A 365 1.81 1.08 -12.98
C VAL A 365 2.06 -0.43 -13.00
N GLY A 366 1.90 -1.07 -11.84
CA GLY A 366 2.41 -2.41 -11.60
C GLY A 366 1.43 -3.55 -11.91
N ALA A 367 1.85 -4.72 -11.43
CA ALA A 367 1.09 -5.95 -11.50
C ALA A 367 -0.13 -5.93 -10.56
N ASP A 368 -0.09 -5.13 -9.51
CA ASP A 368 -1.23 -4.81 -8.64
C ASP A 368 -2.36 -4.07 -9.40
N ALA A 369 -2.01 -3.04 -10.17
CA ALA A 369 -2.95 -2.33 -11.03
C ALA A 369 -3.49 -3.22 -12.16
N ALA A 370 -2.64 -4.08 -12.75
CA ALA A 370 -3.06 -5.10 -13.70
C ALA A 370 -4.07 -6.09 -13.06
N ALA A 371 -3.79 -6.55 -11.84
CA ALA A 371 -4.69 -7.44 -11.11
C ALA A 371 -6.03 -6.77 -10.76
N ALA A 372 -6.01 -5.50 -10.36
CA ALA A 372 -7.23 -4.73 -10.13
C ALA A 372 -8.04 -4.57 -11.43
N THR A 373 -7.36 -4.36 -12.56
CA THR A 373 -7.98 -4.32 -13.90
C THR A 373 -8.61 -5.67 -14.26
N LEU A 374 -7.94 -6.78 -13.98
CA LEU A 374 -8.47 -8.14 -14.19
C LEU A 374 -9.73 -8.40 -13.34
N SER A 375 -9.73 -7.95 -12.09
CA SER A 375 -10.89 -8.04 -11.20
C SER A 375 -12.06 -7.23 -11.74
N GLU A 376 -11.89 -5.92 -11.88
CA GLU A 376 -13.01 -5.03 -12.20
C GLU A 376 -13.43 -5.09 -13.67
N GLY A 377 -12.51 -5.47 -14.56
CA GLY A 377 -12.78 -5.74 -15.96
C GLY A 377 -13.37 -4.55 -16.73
N PRO A 378 -12.75 -3.35 -16.73
CA PRO A 378 -13.25 -2.23 -17.53
C PRO A 378 -13.39 -2.60 -19.01
N TYR A 379 -12.49 -3.42 -19.55
CA TYR A 379 -12.52 -3.94 -20.93
C TYR A 379 -13.62 -4.98 -21.22
N ARG A 380 -14.40 -5.41 -20.23
CA ARG A 380 -15.49 -6.42 -20.40
C ARG A 380 -16.88 -5.80 -20.52
N GLN A 381 -16.98 -4.48 -20.67
CA GLN A 381 -18.25 -3.75 -20.66
C GLN A 381 -18.23 -2.50 -21.53
N ASP A 382 -19.39 -1.98 -21.91
CA ASP A 382 -19.49 -0.77 -22.74
C ASP A 382 -19.38 0.54 -21.93
N LYS A 383 -19.77 0.49 -20.65
CA LYS A 383 -19.72 1.65 -19.74
C LYS A 383 -18.28 2.11 -19.51
N MET A 384 -18.07 3.42 -19.54
CA MET A 384 -16.77 4.03 -19.23
C MET A 384 -16.51 3.96 -17.72
N MET A 385 -15.63 3.06 -17.31
CA MET A 385 -15.24 2.86 -15.91
C MET A 385 -13.92 3.56 -15.62
N LEU A 386 -13.95 4.34 -14.56
CA LEU A 386 -12.76 4.85 -13.89
C LEU A 386 -12.45 3.96 -12.68
N LEU A 387 -11.32 3.28 -12.71
CA LEU A 387 -10.76 2.55 -11.58
C LEU A 387 -9.61 3.38 -11.01
N VAL A 388 -9.67 3.64 -9.70
CA VAL A 388 -8.64 4.40 -8.98
C VAL A 388 -8.17 3.58 -7.79
N ASP A 389 -6.90 3.18 -7.80
CA ASP A 389 -6.24 2.72 -6.57
C ASP A 389 -5.58 3.94 -5.91
N VAL A 390 -5.98 4.26 -4.69
CA VAL A 390 -5.51 5.46 -3.99
C VAL A 390 -4.50 5.04 -2.93
N GLY A 391 -3.22 5.32 -3.19
CA GLY A 391 -2.13 5.25 -2.22
C GLY A 391 -1.23 6.48 -2.29
N THR A 392 0.02 6.32 -1.84
CA THR A 392 1.08 7.34 -1.97
C THR A 392 1.27 7.77 -3.42
N ASN A 393 1.17 6.83 -4.35
CA ASN A 393 0.87 7.09 -5.76
C ASN A 393 -0.55 6.58 -6.00
N ALA A 394 -1.25 7.19 -6.95
CA ALA A 394 -2.54 6.71 -7.39
C ALA A 394 -2.44 6.14 -8.81
N GLU A 395 -2.72 4.86 -8.95
CA GLU A 395 -2.88 4.20 -10.24
C GLU A 395 -4.30 4.45 -10.76
N ILE A 396 -4.39 5.00 -11.97
CA ILE A 396 -5.63 5.41 -12.60
C ILE A 396 -5.79 4.59 -13.87
N ILE A 397 -6.90 3.89 -13.99
CA ILE A 397 -7.26 3.12 -15.19
C ILE A 397 -8.63 3.61 -15.64
N LEU A 398 -8.73 4.03 -16.91
CA LEU A 398 -9.97 4.50 -17.51
C LEU A 398 -10.25 3.73 -18.80
N GLY A 399 -11.40 3.07 -18.88
CA GLY A 399 -11.73 2.37 -20.11
C GLY A 399 -13.07 1.67 -20.15
N ASN A 400 -13.29 1.08 -21.32
CA ASN A 400 -14.41 0.20 -21.65
C ASN A 400 -13.91 -0.89 -22.64
N GLY A 401 -14.81 -1.66 -23.23
CA GLY A 401 -14.47 -2.73 -24.18
C GLY A 401 -13.77 -2.27 -25.46
N ALA A 402 -13.81 -0.98 -25.79
CA ALA A 402 -13.14 -0.45 -26.97
C ALA A 402 -11.68 -0.08 -26.71
N ARG A 403 -11.38 0.59 -25.58
CA ARG A 403 -10.04 1.07 -25.24
C ARG A 403 -9.87 1.26 -23.74
N VAL A 404 -8.69 0.90 -23.24
CA VAL A 404 -8.28 1.13 -21.86
C VAL A 404 -6.99 1.95 -21.85
N VAL A 405 -6.97 3.01 -21.06
CA VAL A 405 -5.80 3.85 -20.82
C VAL A 405 -5.45 3.82 -19.34
N ALA A 406 -4.15 3.93 -19.03
CA ALA A 406 -3.68 3.95 -17.64
C ALA A 406 -2.63 5.03 -17.42
N ALA A 407 -2.60 5.57 -16.20
CA ALA A 407 -1.56 6.48 -15.74
C ALA A 407 -1.27 6.24 -14.25
N SER A 408 -0.11 6.72 -13.80
CA SER A 408 0.19 6.88 -12.38
C SER A 408 0.24 8.37 -12.07
N SER A 409 -0.34 8.76 -10.93
CA SER A 409 -0.36 10.13 -10.45
C SER A 409 0.34 10.25 -9.10
N PRO A 410 1.29 11.19 -8.93
CA PRO A 410 1.98 11.41 -7.67
C PRO A 410 1.09 12.21 -6.70
N THR A 411 0.17 11.51 -6.03
CA THR A 411 -0.73 12.09 -5.03
C THR A 411 -0.01 12.47 -3.74
N GLY A 412 1.13 11.84 -3.46
CA GLY A 412 1.85 12.04 -2.21
C GLY A 412 1.12 11.42 -1.01
N PRO A 413 1.73 11.46 0.18
CA PRO A 413 1.24 10.69 1.33
C PRO A 413 0.15 11.42 2.15
N ALA A 414 -0.35 12.56 1.67
CA ALA A 414 -1.31 13.41 2.39
C ALA A 414 -2.61 12.65 2.77
N PHE A 415 -3.12 11.82 1.85
CA PHE A 415 -4.29 10.97 2.09
C PHE A 415 -4.00 9.78 3.01
N GLU A 416 -2.75 9.46 3.32
CA GLU A 416 -2.39 8.45 4.32
C GLU A 416 -2.22 9.07 5.72
N GLY A 417 -2.50 10.36 5.86
CA GLY A 417 -2.32 11.13 7.10
C GLY A 417 -0.88 11.58 7.34
N ALA A 418 0.06 11.28 6.44
CA ALA A 418 1.41 11.80 6.50
C ALA A 418 1.45 13.25 5.98
N GLU A 419 2.38 14.05 6.48
CA GLU A 419 2.52 15.50 6.16
C GLU A 419 1.33 16.39 6.56
N ILE A 420 0.35 15.84 7.26
CA ILE A 420 -0.75 16.58 7.89
C ILE A 420 -0.42 16.77 9.37
N SER A 421 -0.55 17.99 9.88
CA SER A 421 -0.08 18.40 11.22
C SER A 421 -0.63 17.53 12.37
N SER A 422 -1.93 17.22 12.31
CA SER A 422 -2.62 16.30 13.22
C SER A 422 -2.98 14.98 12.55
N GLY A 423 -2.32 14.65 11.44
CA GLY A 423 -2.59 13.47 10.65
C GLY A 423 -1.95 12.22 11.23
N GLN A 424 -2.61 11.08 11.03
CA GLN A 424 -2.08 9.77 11.35
C GLN A 424 -2.71 8.70 10.45
N ARG A 425 -2.15 7.49 10.46
CA ARG A 425 -2.77 6.34 9.80
C ARG A 425 -4.04 5.91 10.52
N ALA A 426 -4.92 5.21 9.82
CA ALA A 426 -6.11 4.61 10.41
C ALA A 426 -5.72 3.57 11.48
N ALA A 427 -6.09 3.85 12.73
CA ALA A 427 -5.90 3.01 13.90
C ALA A 427 -6.92 3.43 14.98
N PRO A 428 -7.21 2.56 15.97
CA PRO A 428 -8.07 2.94 17.10
C PRO A 428 -7.63 4.27 17.72
N GLY A 429 -8.59 5.17 17.92
CA GLY A 429 -8.35 6.53 18.40
C GLY A 429 -8.13 7.59 17.30
N ALA A 430 -8.00 7.20 16.03
CA ALA A 430 -8.01 8.15 14.91
C ALA A 430 -9.44 8.61 14.60
N ILE A 431 -9.63 9.90 14.36
CA ILE A 431 -10.87 10.44 13.78
C ILE A 431 -11.01 9.90 12.36
N GLU A 432 -12.17 9.32 12.03
CA GLU A 432 -12.47 8.73 10.71
C GLU A 432 -13.65 9.36 9.96
N ARG A 433 -14.52 10.09 10.66
CA ARG A 433 -15.62 10.86 10.07
C ARG A 433 -15.75 12.22 10.73
N VAL A 434 -16.13 13.23 9.97
CA VAL A 434 -16.34 14.60 10.46
C VAL A 434 -17.56 15.24 9.79
N ARG A 435 -18.37 15.96 10.55
CA ARG A 435 -19.44 16.84 10.06
C ARG A 435 -19.28 18.21 10.69
N ILE A 436 -19.48 19.28 9.94
CA ILE A 436 -19.40 20.66 10.44
C ILE A 436 -20.76 21.32 10.21
N ASP A 437 -21.34 21.86 11.27
CA ASP A 437 -22.58 22.62 11.16
C ASP A 437 -22.30 23.97 10.46
N PRO A 438 -22.97 24.29 9.34
CA PRO A 438 -22.67 25.50 8.56
C PRO A 438 -23.10 26.81 9.23
N GLU A 439 -23.98 26.76 10.24
CA GLU A 439 -24.46 27.95 10.95
C GLU A 439 -23.54 28.29 12.14
N THR A 440 -23.27 27.28 12.97
CA THR A 440 -22.49 27.40 14.22
C THR A 440 -20.99 27.21 14.01
N LEU A 441 -20.59 26.52 12.94
CA LEU A 441 -19.21 26.10 12.65
C LEU A 441 -18.63 25.11 13.68
N GLU A 442 -19.47 24.50 14.52
CA GLU A 442 -19.06 23.46 15.45
C GLU A 442 -18.91 22.11 14.73
N PRO A 443 -17.80 21.38 14.97
CA PRO A 443 -17.60 20.07 14.41
C PRO A 443 -18.20 18.99 15.30
N LYS A 444 -18.61 17.88 14.68
CA LYS A 444 -18.73 16.58 15.33
C LYS A 444 -17.97 15.52 14.56
N TYR A 445 -17.47 14.52 15.26
CA TYR A 445 -16.59 13.52 14.67
C TYR A 445 -16.80 12.14 15.25
N HIS A 446 -16.43 11.13 14.47
CA HIS A 446 -16.41 9.72 14.84
C HIS A 446 -14.97 9.22 14.91
N VAL A 447 -14.69 8.29 15.82
CA VAL A 447 -13.34 7.79 16.10
C VAL A 447 -13.30 6.28 15.90
N ILE A 448 -12.26 5.77 15.25
CA ILE A 448 -12.09 4.33 15.03
C ILE A 448 -12.09 3.61 16.38
N GLY A 449 -13.01 2.66 16.54
CA GLY A 449 -13.21 1.89 17.77
C GLY A 449 -14.22 2.48 18.75
N VAL A 450 -14.88 3.59 18.42
CA VAL A 450 -15.92 4.23 19.23
C VAL A 450 -17.15 4.46 18.35
N GLU A 451 -18.26 3.78 18.60
CA GLU A 451 -19.47 3.85 17.76
C GLU A 451 -20.24 5.18 17.85
N LYS A 452 -20.03 5.95 18.92
CA LYS A 452 -20.75 7.20 19.19
C LYS A 452 -20.07 8.39 18.51
N TRP A 453 -20.87 9.37 18.09
CA TRP A 453 -20.34 10.68 17.68
C TRP A 453 -19.90 11.50 18.89
N SER A 454 -18.99 12.45 18.66
CA SER A 454 -18.43 13.31 19.71
C SER A 454 -19.44 14.21 20.44
N ASP A 455 -20.60 14.46 19.83
CA ASP A 455 -21.71 15.25 20.40
C ASP A 455 -22.75 14.39 21.15
N GLU A 456 -22.59 13.06 21.15
CA GLU A 456 -23.51 12.13 21.83
C GLU A 456 -23.08 11.85 23.29
N GLU A 457 -24.08 11.66 24.15
CA GLU A 457 -23.85 11.33 25.56
C GLU A 457 -23.11 9.99 25.70
N GLY A 458 -22.05 9.97 26.52
CA GLY A 458 -21.23 8.78 26.75
C GLY A 458 -20.07 8.58 25.76
N PHE A 459 -19.82 9.53 24.86
CA PHE A 459 -18.66 9.49 23.95
C PHE A 459 -17.33 9.52 24.73
N GLU A 460 -17.18 10.45 25.68
CA GLU A 460 -15.93 10.60 26.45
C GLU A 460 -15.60 9.34 27.26
N GLU A 461 -16.60 8.68 27.86
CA GLU A 461 -16.41 7.40 28.52
C GLU A 461 -15.97 6.29 27.56
N ALA A 462 -16.59 6.22 26.37
CA ALA A 462 -16.25 5.22 25.36
C ALA A 462 -14.85 5.45 24.75
N ALA A 463 -14.49 6.71 24.50
CA ALA A 463 -13.21 7.10 23.95
C ALA A 463 -12.06 7.05 24.96
N LYS A 464 -12.34 6.87 26.26
CA LYS A 464 -11.31 6.85 27.32
C LYS A 464 -10.25 5.78 27.13
N ALA A 465 -10.62 4.63 26.56
CA ALA A 465 -9.71 3.50 26.36
C ALA A 465 -8.75 3.70 25.19
N THR A 466 -9.23 4.25 24.07
CA THR A 466 -8.44 4.45 22.84
C THR A 466 -7.81 5.84 22.75
N GLY A 467 -8.40 6.82 23.44
CA GLY A 467 -8.12 8.25 23.26
C GLY A 467 -8.60 8.78 21.90
N VAL A 468 -8.39 10.07 21.67
CA VAL A 468 -8.53 10.71 20.36
C VAL A 468 -7.16 11.28 19.99
N THR A 469 -6.48 10.67 19.03
CA THR A 469 -5.03 10.82 18.84
C THR A 469 -4.64 11.59 17.57
N GLY A 470 -5.54 11.68 16.59
CA GLY A 470 -5.29 12.42 15.35
C GLY A 470 -6.39 12.21 14.31
N ILE A 471 -6.15 12.66 13.08
CA ILE A 471 -7.05 12.60 11.93
C ILE A 471 -6.53 11.56 10.96
N CYS A 472 -7.35 10.57 10.58
CA CYS A 472 -6.95 9.63 9.53
C CYS A 472 -7.22 10.16 8.12
N GLY A 473 -6.70 9.46 7.12
CA GLY A 473 -6.82 9.85 5.72
C GLY A 473 -8.25 10.06 5.20
N SER A 474 -9.20 9.20 5.58
CA SER A 474 -10.61 9.36 5.17
C SER A 474 -11.23 10.57 5.86
N ALA A 475 -10.89 10.83 7.12
CA ALA A 475 -11.36 12.00 7.84
C ALA A 475 -10.80 13.31 7.29
N ILE A 476 -9.54 13.38 6.87
CA ILE A 476 -9.01 14.65 6.33
C ILE A 476 -9.71 15.06 5.03
N ILE A 477 -10.13 14.09 4.20
CA ILE A 477 -11.00 14.34 3.03
C ILE A 477 -12.32 14.98 3.49
N GLU A 478 -13.00 14.36 4.45
CA GLU A 478 -14.28 14.88 4.95
C GLU A 478 -14.12 16.25 5.62
N VAL A 479 -13.10 16.45 6.45
CA VAL A 479 -12.80 17.72 7.12
C VAL A 479 -12.66 18.86 6.12
N VAL A 480 -11.83 18.69 5.09
CA VAL A 480 -11.60 19.76 4.10
C VAL A 480 -12.86 20.00 3.27
N ALA A 481 -13.56 18.94 2.88
CA ALA A 481 -14.82 19.06 2.16
C ALA A 481 -15.93 19.74 2.99
N GLU A 482 -16.08 19.39 4.26
CA GLU A 482 -17.02 20.01 5.20
C GLU A 482 -16.66 21.47 5.48
N MET A 483 -15.36 21.79 5.65
CA MET A 483 -14.91 23.18 5.78
C MET A 483 -15.26 24.00 4.53
N TYR A 484 -15.19 23.41 3.33
CA TYR A 484 -15.59 24.06 2.09
C TYR A 484 -17.11 24.27 2.05
N LEU A 485 -17.90 23.22 2.31
CA LEU A 485 -19.36 23.30 2.33
C LEU A 485 -19.90 24.29 3.37
N ALA A 486 -19.27 24.38 4.55
CA ALA A 486 -19.61 25.32 5.61
C ALA A 486 -19.13 26.76 5.32
N GLY A 487 -18.38 26.98 4.23
CA GLY A 487 -17.81 28.29 3.87
C GLY A 487 -16.67 28.75 4.78
N ILE A 488 -16.07 27.84 5.55
CA ILE A 488 -14.87 28.12 6.37
C ILE A 488 -13.66 28.34 5.47
N ILE A 489 -13.59 27.62 4.34
CA ILE A 489 -12.57 27.80 3.32
C ILE A 489 -13.19 28.24 1.99
N SER A 490 -12.45 29.07 1.27
CA SER A 490 -12.80 29.45 -0.11
C SER A 490 -12.63 28.28 -1.08
N GLU A 491 -13.11 28.45 -2.32
CA GLU A 491 -12.81 27.53 -3.44
C GLU A 491 -11.29 27.29 -3.60
N ASP A 492 -10.47 28.32 -3.41
CA ASP A 492 -9.00 28.22 -3.49
C ASP A 492 -8.34 27.62 -2.22
N GLY A 493 -9.13 27.18 -1.23
CA GLY A 493 -8.67 26.54 0.00
C GLY A 493 -8.14 27.49 1.09
N VAL A 494 -8.42 28.79 1.01
CA VAL A 494 -7.99 29.76 2.03
C VAL A 494 -8.98 29.78 3.18
N ILE A 495 -8.50 29.61 4.42
CA ILE A 495 -9.34 29.75 5.63
C ILE A 495 -9.73 31.22 5.82
N ASP A 496 -11.03 31.50 5.91
CA ASP A 496 -11.55 32.84 6.12
C ASP A 496 -11.40 33.28 7.59
N GLY A 497 -10.37 34.08 7.85
CA GLY A 497 -10.10 34.64 9.16
C GLY A 497 -11.18 35.58 9.70
N ALA A 498 -12.05 36.14 8.84
CA ALA A 498 -13.16 36.98 9.30
C ALA A 498 -14.16 36.19 10.16
N LEU A 499 -14.22 34.86 9.98
CA LEU A 499 -15.07 33.96 10.76
C LEU A 499 -14.56 33.73 12.19
N ALA A 500 -13.34 34.16 12.54
CA ALA A 500 -12.86 34.13 13.93
C ALA A 500 -13.72 34.98 14.88
N ALA A 501 -14.42 35.99 14.36
CA ALA A 501 -15.39 36.76 15.12
C ALA A 501 -16.70 36.00 15.39
N ARG A 502 -16.99 34.96 14.59
CA ARG A 502 -18.20 34.13 14.71
C ARG A 502 -17.96 32.85 15.52
N SER A 503 -16.80 32.23 15.38
CA SER A 503 -16.47 30.98 16.07
C SER A 503 -15.05 31.02 16.63
N PRO A 504 -14.86 30.67 17.92
CA PRO A 504 -13.52 30.57 18.52
C PRO A 504 -12.71 29.39 17.97
N ARG A 505 -13.33 28.50 17.19
CA ARG A 505 -12.63 27.40 16.50
C ARG A 505 -11.70 27.90 15.40
N ILE A 506 -11.92 29.11 14.88
CA ILE A 506 -11.05 29.72 13.87
C ILE A 506 -10.15 30.72 14.55
N PHE A 507 -8.84 30.52 14.47
CA PHE A 507 -7.87 31.37 15.16
C PHE A 507 -6.65 31.64 14.29
N GLN A 508 -5.99 32.77 14.55
CA GLN A 508 -4.80 33.17 13.82
C GLN A 508 -3.63 32.23 14.18
N ASN A 509 -2.96 31.72 13.15
CA ASN A 509 -1.77 30.90 13.23
C ASN A 509 -0.69 31.51 12.33
N GLY A 510 0.18 32.34 12.93
CA GLY A 510 1.16 33.13 12.20
C GLY A 510 0.51 34.13 11.24
N ARG A 511 0.79 33.96 9.94
CA ARG A 511 0.25 34.81 8.85
C ARG A 511 -1.05 34.26 8.26
N THR A 512 -1.49 33.10 8.71
CA THR A 512 -2.67 32.37 8.23
C THR A 512 -3.62 32.09 9.38
N PHE A 513 -4.68 31.34 9.12
CA PHE A 513 -5.61 30.86 10.14
C PHE A 513 -5.58 29.33 10.23
N SER A 514 -6.11 28.80 11.33
CA SER A 514 -6.32 27.37 11.56
C SER A 514 -7.74 27.14 12.04
N TYR A 515 -8.27 25.94 11.78
CA TYR A 515 -9.52 25.46 12.34
C TYR A 515 -9.24 24.44 13.46
N LEU A 516 -9.90 24.60 14.60
CA LEU A 516 -9.82 23.72 15.76
C LEU A 516 -10.89 22.63 15.63
N LEU A 517 -10.48 21.41 15.35
CA LEU A 517 -11.40 20.27 15.26
C LEU A 517 -11.73 19.71 16.64
N ARG A 518 -10.72 19.60 17.52
CA ARG A 518 -10.89 19.16 18.91
C ARG A 518 -10.00 19.96 19.84
N ASP A 519 -10.60 20.46 20.92
CA ASP A 519 -9.89 21.09 22.02
C ASP A 519 -9.69 20.06 23.14
N GLY A 520 -8.53 19.43 23.17
CA GLY A 520 -8.18 18.35 24.11
C GLY A 520 -6.70 18.04 24.05
N GLU A 521 -6.26 16.97 24.71
CA GLU A 521 -4.88 16.48 24.68
C GLU A 521 -4.83 15.15 23.91
N PRO A 522 -4.15 15.06 22.74
CA PRO A 522 -3.57 16.16 21.98
C PRO A 522 -4.65 17.08 21.38
N ARG A 523 -4.25 18.34 21.14
CA ARG A 523 -5.09 19.35 20.49
C ARG A 523 -5.06 19.09 18.99
N ILE A 524 -6.23 18.94 18.36
CA ILE A 524 -6.33 18.56 16.95
C ILE A 524 -6.80 19.76 16.14
N THR A 525 -5.94 20.22 15.24
CA THR A 525 -6.18 21.39 14.40
C THR A 525 -5.88 21.09 12.94
N VAL A 526 -6.58 21.79 12.06
CA VAL A 526 -6.36 21.76 10.61
C VAL A 526 -5.80 23.12 10.22
N THR A 527 -4.56 23.11 9.73
CA THR A 527 -3.84 24.32 9.35
C THR A 527 -4.02 24.65 7.87
N GLN A 528 -3.69 25.89 7.49
CA GLN A 528 -3.66 26.29 6.09
C GLN A 528 -2.70 25.43 5.24
N ASN A 529 -1.59 24.96 5.82
CA ASN A 529 -0.63 24.10 5.14
C ASN A 529 -1.21 22.69 4.93
N ASP A 530 -1.98 22.17 5.89
CA ASP A 530 -2.65 20.87 5.75
C ASP A 530 -3.64 20.89 4.59
N ILE A 531 -4.46 21.95 4.48
CA ILE A 531 -5.36 22.15 3.33
C ILE A 531 -4.55 22.20 2.03
N ARG A 532 -3.40 22.88 2.04
CA ARG A 532 -2.58 23.00 0.83
C ARG A 532 -1.98 21.67 0.39
N ALA A 533 -1.55 20.84 1.33
CA ALA A 533 -1.07 19.48 1.05
C ALA A 533 -2.18 18.63 0.41
N ILE A 534 -3.40 18.70 0.95
CA ILE A 534 -4.57 17.99 0.39
C ILE A 534 -4.93 18.51 -1.00
N GLN A 535 -4.88 19.83 -1.22
CA GLN A 535 -5.13 20.41 -2.54
C GLN A 535 -4.13 19.93 -3.59
N LEU A 536 -2.83 19.87 -3.26
CA LEU A 536 -1.81 19.35 -4.19
C LEU A 536 -2.07 17.88 -4.53
N ALA A 537 -2.38 17.07 -3.52
CA ALA A 537 -2.65 15.64 -3.69
C ALA A 537 -3.90 15.39 -4.56
N LYS A 538 -5.01 16.07 -4.25
CA LYS A 538 -6.26 15.91 -5.01
C LYS A 538 -6.15 16.48 -6.42
N ALA A 539 -5.41 17.58 -6.60
CA ALA A 539 -5.19 18.18 -7.92
C ALA A 539 -4.38 17.28 -8.84
N ALA A 540 -3.35 16.60 -8.32
CA ALA A 540 -2.57 15.62 -9.07
C ALA A 540 -3.47 14.50 -9.61
N LEU A 541 -4.26 13.87 -8.72
CA LEU A 541 -5.16 12.79 -9.10
C LEU A 541 -6.19 13.24 -10.13
N TYR A 542 -6.90 14.34 -9.87
CA TYR A 542 -7.94 14.83 -10.77
C TYR A 542 -7.37 15.21 -12.14
N ALA A 543 -6.20 15.86 -12.19
CA ALA A 543 -5.54 16.19 -13.44
C ALA A 543 -5.15 14.94 -14.23
N GLY A 544 -4.66 13.90 -13.55
CA GLY A 544 -4.41 12.60 -14.17
C GLY A 544 -5.68 11.98 -14.76
N ILE A 545 -6.78 11.99 -14.01
CA ILE A 545 -8.08 11.49 -14.48
C ILE A 545 -8.57 12.26 -15.70
N LYS A 546 -8.57 13.60 -15.64
CA LYS A 546 -9.02 14.45 -16.76
C LYS A 546 -8.16 14.27 -17.99
N LEU A 547 -6.85 14.13 -17.83
CA LEU A 547 -5.95 13.82 -18.94
C LEU A 547 -6.33 12.48 -19.61
N LEU A 548 -6.61 11.44 -18.83
CA LEU A 548 -7.08 10.17 -19.38
C LEU A 548 -8.43 10.31 -20.10
N MET A 549 -9.35 11.11 -19.54
CA MET A 549 -10.64 11.43 -20.17
C MET A 549 -10.45 12.17 -21.51
N GLU A 550 -9.54 13.14 -21.58
CA GLU A 550 -9.18 13.83 -22.83
C GLU A 550 -8.62 12.85 -23.87
N LYS A 551 -7.72 11.93 -23.45
CA LYS A 551 -7.17 10.90 -24.35
C LYS A 551 -8.25 9.95 -24.85
N GLN A 552 -9.24 9.62 -24.03
CA GLN A 552 -10.40 8.81 -24.41
C GLN A 552 -11.45 9.59 -25.20
N GLY A 553 -11.39 10.92 -25.23
CA GLY A 553 -12.38 11.78 -25.89
C GLY A 553 -13.74 11.78 -25.20
N VAL A 554 -13.76 11.65 -23.87
CA VAL A 554 -14.99 11.62 -23.05
C VAL A 554 -15.06 12.79 -22.09
N GLU A 555 -16.27 13.31 -21.87
CA GLU A 555 -16.52 14.38 -20.90
C GLU A 555 -17.02 13.86 -19.55
N THR A 556 -17.58 12.66 -19.53
CA THR A 556 -18.20 12.04 -18.35
C THR A 556 -17.74 10.59 -18.18
N VAL A 557 -17.79 10.12 -16.94
CA VAL A 557 -17.60 8.70 -16.60
C VAL A 557 -18.93 8.11 -16.13
N ASP A 558 -19.18 6.85 -16.47
CA ASP A 558 -20.43 6.17 -16.11
C ASP A 558 -20.36 5.57 -14.71
N MET A 559 -19.15 5.18 -14.29
CA MET A 559 -18.94 4.46 -13.04
C MET A 559 -17.52 4.66 -12.52
N ILE A 560 -17.39 4.72 -11.20
CA ILE A 560 -16.11 4.90 -10.51
C ILE A 560 -15.93 3.77 -9.49
N ARG A 561 -14.75 3.15 -9.47
CA ARG A 561 -14.40 2.10 -8.53
C ARG A 561 -13.14 2.52 -7.77
N PHE A 562 -13.24 2.60 -6.44
CA PHE A 562 -12.10 2.85 -5.56
C PHE A 562 -11.51 1.52 -5.09
N ALA A 563 -10.30 1.23 -5.54
CA ALA A 563 -9.50 0.11 -5.08
C ALA A 563 -8.58 0.51 -3.92
N GLY A 564 -7.94 -0.49 -3.34
CA GLY A 564 -6.98 -0.32 -2.28
C GLY A 564 -7.60 -0.27 -0.88
N ALA A 565 -6.74 -0.43 0.13
CA ALA A 565 -7.16 -0.38 1.53
C ALA A 565 -7.74 1.00 1.89
N PHE A 566 -7.16 2.07 1.35
CA PHE A 566 -7.63 3.42 1.59
C PHE A 566 -9.00 3.69 0.93
N GLY A 567 -9.17 3.27 -0.33
CA GLY A 567 -10.40 3.45 -1.09
C GLY A 567 -11.67 2.91 -0.41
N THR A 568 -11.52 1.90 0.44
CA THR A 568 -12.62 1.30 1.21
C THR A 568 -13.27 2.26 2.21
N PHE A 569 -12.54 3.26 2.70
CA PHE A 569 -13.00 4.17 3.75
C PHE A 569 -13.39 5.56 3.23
N ILE A 570 -13.17 5.83 1.94
CA ILE A 570 -13.51 7.08 1.29
C ILE A 570 -15.03 7.13 1.08
N ASP A 571 -15.66 8.18 1.60
CA ASP A 571 -17.06 8.47 1.27
C ASP A 571 -17.14 9.13 -0.13
N PRO A 572 -17.87 8.52 -1.09
CA PRO A 572 -17.98 9.04 -2.46
C PRO A 572 -18.41 10.50 -2.57
N LYS A 573 -19.33 10.93 -1.70
CA LYS A 573 -19.86 12.30 -1.72
C LYS A 573 -18.74 13.28 -1.40
N TYR A 574 -17.99 13.04 -0.33
CA TYR A 574 -16.91 13.94 0.09
C TYR A 574 -15.70 13.89 -0.85
N ALA A 575 -15.40 12.74 -1.44
CA ALA A 575 -14.40 12.64 -2.51
C ALA A 575 -14.76 13.54 -3.69
N MET A 576 -16.02 13.57 -4.10
CA MET A 576 -16.50 14.40 -5.20
C MET A 576 -16.55 15.89 -4.82
N VAL A 577 -16.98 16.24 -3.60
CA VAL A 577 -16.95 17.62 -3.08
C VAL A 577 -15.53 18.18 -3.04
N LEU A 578 -14.57 17.39 -2.58
CA LEU A 578 -13.17 17.78 -2.58
C LEU A 578 -12.63 17.97 -4.02
N GLY A 579 -13.23 17.29 -4.99
CA GLY A 579 -12.74 17.19 -6.36
C GLY A 579 -11.59 16.20 -6.49
N LEU A 580 -11.65 15.10 -5.74
CA LEU A 580 -10.75 13.96 -5.87
C LEU A 580 -11.07 13.14 -7.14
N ILE A 581 -12.36 13.11 -7.50
CA ILE A 581 -12.91 12.37 -8.65
C ILE A 581 -13.84 13.27 -9.47
N PRO A 582 -14.01 13.00 -10.77
CA PRO A 582 -14.96 13.72 -11.63
C PRO A 582 -16.41 13.50 -11.20
N ASP A 583 -17.28 14.35 -11.71
CA ASP A 583 -18.72 14.24 -11.48
C ASP A 583 -19.26 12.91 -12.02
N CYS A 584 -19.97 12.18 -11.16
CA CYS A 584 -20.53 10.88 -11.46
C CYS A 584 -21.81 10.69 -10.63
N ASP A 585 -22.65 9.74 -11.03
CA ASP A 585 -23.77 9.36 -10.16
C ASP A 585 -23.19 8.71 -8.90
N LEU A 586 -23.48 9.26 -7.71
CA LEU A 586 -22.94 8.73 -6.45
C LEU A 586 -23.28 7.26 -6.22
N SER A 587 -24.42 6.77 -6.75
CA SER A 587 -24.79 5.35 -6.68
C SER A 587 -23.88 4.44 -7.52
N GLU A 588 -23.17 5.02 -8.49
CA GLU A 588 -22.20 4.36 -9.36
C GLU A 588 -20.74 4.62 -8.93
N VAL A 589 -20.52 5.20 -7.75
CA VAL A 589 -19.20 5.33 -7.13
C VAL A 589 -19.11 4.34 -5.96
N LYS A 590 -18.29 3.30 -6.11
CA LYS A 590 -18.22 2.19 -5.15
C LYS A 590 -16.79 1.86 -4.77
N ALA A 591 -16.56 1.49 -3.51
CA ALA A 591 -15.33 0.85 -3.11
C ALA A 591 -15.35 -0.64 -3.48
N VAL A 592 -14.24 -1.15 -4.00
CA VAL A 592 -14.07 -2.57 -4.39
C VAL A 592 -13.08 -3.31 -3.50
N GLY A 593 -12.52 -2.63 -2.50
CA GLY A 593 -11.59 -3.22 -1.55
C GLY A 593 -10.28 -3.65 -2.20
N ASN A 594 -9.80 -4.85 -1.86
CA ASN A 594 -8.54 -5.38 -2.37
C ASN A 594 -8.69 -5.98 -3.78
N ALA A 595 -8.93 -5.12 -4.77
CA ALA A 595 -9.06 -5.55 -6.17
C ALA A 595 -7.80 -6.29 -6.67
N ALA A 596 -6.60 -5.85 -6.26
CA ALA A 596 -5.35 -6.52 -6.59
C ALA A 596 -5.29 -7.96 -6.07
N GLY A 597 -5.62 -8.17 -4.78
CA GLY A 597 -5.70 -9.52 -4.21
C GLY A 597 -6.80 -10.38 -4.86
N THR A 598 -7.91 -9.78 -5.26
CA THR A 598 -8.98 -10.47 -6.01
C THR A 598 -8.49 -10.91 -7.39
N GLY A 599 -7.75 -10.05 -8.11
CA GLY A 599 -7.11 -10.42 -9.38
C GLY A 599 -6.08 -11.53 -9.22
N ALA A 600 -5.30 -11.52 -8.14
CA ALA A 600 -4.37 -12.62 -7.82
C ALA A 600 -5.09 -13.95 -7.58
N LEU A 601 -6.24 -13.93 -6.86
CA LEU A 601 -7.09 -15.11 -6.68
C LEU A 601 -7.66 -15.63 -8.00
N MET A 602 -8.11 -14.73 -8.87
CA MET A 602 -8.61 -15.08 -10.20
C MET A 602 -7.53 -15.79 -11.02
N ALA A 603 -6.31 -15.24 -11.06
CA ALA A 603 -5.18 -15.83 -11.76
C ALA A 603 -4.66 -17.13 -11.14
N LEU A 604 -4.84 -17.34 -9.83
CA LEU A 604 -4.48 -18.59 -9.15
C LEU A 604 -5.45 -19.72 -9.51
N LEU A 605 -6.74 -19.43 -9.43
CA LEU A 605 -7.81 -20.42 -9.61
C LEU A 605 -8.10 -20.72 -11.08
N ASN A 606 -7.74 -19.81 -11.99
CA ASN A 606 -7.99 -19.97 -13.41
C ASN A 606 -6.81 -19.46 -14.24
N ARG A 607 -6.12 -20.37 -14.93
CA ARG A 607 -5.01 -20.05 -15.82
C ARG A 607 -5.45 -19.21 -17.03
N ASP A 608 -6.72 -19.25 -17.43
CA ASP A 608 -7.24 -18.43 -18.52
C ASP A 608 -7.24 -16.95 -18.12
N HIS A 609 -7.44 -16.64 -16.84
CA HIS A 609 -7.27 -15.28 -16.32
C HIS A 609 -5.82 -14.79 -16.35
N ARG A 610 -4.82 -15.70 -16.28
CA ARG A 610 -3.40 -15.34 -16.53
C ARG A 610 -3.20 -14.91 -17.97
N ARG A 611 -3.76 -15.67 -18.92
CA ARG A 611 -3.69 -15.34 -20.36
C ARG A 611 -4.42 -14.04 -20.66
N GLU A 612 -5.59 -13.85 -20.08
CA GLU A 612 -6.43 -12.67 -20.25
C GLU A 612 -5.69 -11.41 -19.81
N ILE A 613 -5.11 -11.39 -18.60
CA ILE A 613 -4.41 -10.19 -18.13
C ILE A 613 -3.13 -9.92 -18.89
N GLU A 614 -2.40 -10.95 -19.32
CA GLU A 614 -1.22 -10.77 -20.18
C GLU A 614 -1.57 -10.14 -21.53
N GLN A 615 -2.67 -10.55 -22.14
CA GLN A 615 -3.17 -9.93 -23.37
C GLN A 615 -3.63 -8.50 -23.12
N GLU A 616 -4.39 -8.27 -22.06
CA GLU A 616 -4.94 -6.94 -21.79
C GLU A 616 -3.85 -5.92 -21.46
N VAL A 617 -2.84 -6.29 -20.67
CA VAL A 617 -1.70 -5.38 -20.38
C VAL A 617 -0.98 -4.94 -21.66
N SER A 618 -0.91 -5.78 -22.70
CA SER A 618 -0.35 -5.39 -24.00
C SER A 618 -1.21 -4.39 -24.80
N ARG A 619 -2.50 -4.29 -24.47
CA ARG A 619 -3.48 -3.42 -25.11
C ARG A 619 -3.70 -2.11 -24.35
N ILE A 620 -3.42 -2.09 -23.05
CA ILE A 620 -3.53 -0.88 -22.23
C ILE A 620 -2.52 0.16 -22.71
N GLU A 621 -3.02 1.34 -23.07
CA GLU A 621 -2.17 2.46 -23.43
C GLU A 621 -1.77 3.24 -22.18
N LYS A 622 -0.47 3.23 -21.86
CA LYS A 622 0.08 4.01 -20.76
C LYS A 622 0.33 5.46 -21.16
N ILE A 623 -0.29 6.38 -20.44
CA ILE A 623 -0.10 7.83 -20.58
C ILE A 623 0.91 8.31 -19.53
N GLU A 624 1.99 8.94 -20.00
CA GLU A 624 3.00 9.54 -19.11
C GLU A 624 2.63 10.99 -18.81
N THR A 625 2.05 11.23 -17.64
CA THR A 625 1.54 12.56 -17.21
C THR A 625 2.63 13.64 -17.27
N ALA A 626 3.89 13.28 -17.00
CA ALA A 626 5.02 14.20 -17.02
C ALA A 626 5.38 14.74 -18.42
N LEU A 627 4.97 14.05 -19.49
CA LEU A 627 5.23 14.46 -20.88
C LEU A 627 4.07 15.23 -21.52
N GLU A 628 2.95 15.37 -20.80
CA GLU A 628 1.70 15.85 -21.37
C GLU A 628 1.54 17.37 -21.11
N PRO A 629 1.57 18.22 -22.16
CA PRO A 629 1.62 19.68 -21.98
C PRO A 629 0.43 20.27 -21.21
N HIS A 630 -0.75 19.68 -21.34
CA HIS A 630 -1.96 20.14 -20.67
C HIS A 630 -2.05 19.73 -19.19
N PHE A 631 -1.21 18.79 -18.72
CA PHE A 631 -1.28 18.31 -17.34
C PHE A 631 -1.14 19.44 -16.32
N GLN A 632 -0.24 20.40 -16.56
CA GLN A 632 -0.04 21.53 -15.65
C GLN A 632 -1.28 22.43 -15.55
N GLN A 633 -1.98 22.66 -16.66
CA GLN A 633 -3.20 23.46 -16.65
C GLN A 633 -4.33 22.73 -15.92
N LEU A 634 -4.53 21.44 -16.23
CA LEU A 634 -5.49 20.58 -15.53
C LEU A 634 -5.24 20.54 -14.03
N PHE A 635 -3.96 20.49 -13.62
CA PHE A 635 -3.54 20.53 -12.21
C PHE A 635 -3.91 21.86 -11.56
N ILE A 636 -3.65 23.00 -12.20
CA ILE A 636 -4.00 24.33 -11.68
C ILE A 636 -5.52 24.44 -11.49
N ASP A 637 -6.30 24.02 -12.50
CA ASP A 637 -7.76 24.07 -12.43
C ASP A 637 -8.32 23.15 -11.34
N ALA A 638 -7.65 22.01 -11.13
CA ALA A 638 -7.98 21.06 -10.08
C ALA A 638 -7.54 21.48 -8.67
N MET A 639 -6.83 22.59 -8.47
CA MET A 639 -6.51 23.10 -7.12
C MET A 639 -7.74 23.66 -6.39
N ALA A 640 -8.71 24.23 -7.13
CA ALA A 640 -9.94 24.76 -6.56
C ALA A 640 -10.92 23.64 -6.19
N MET A 641 -11.79 23.79 -5.20
CA MET A 641 -12.78 22.78 -4.80
C MET A 641 -14.17 23.06 -5.39
N PRO A 642 -14.85 22.07 -6.01
CA PRO A 642 -14.30 20.78 -6.45
C PRO A 642 -13.28 20.93 -7.61
N ASN A 643 -13.52 21.87 -8.52
CA ASN A 643 -12.62 22.24 -9.63
C ASN A 643 -12.96 23.68 -10.08
N LYS A 644 -12.00 24.39 -10.69
CA LYS A 644 -12.21 25.76 -11.18
C LYS A 644 -13.13 25.82 -12.40
N VAL A 645 -13.01 24.84 -13.29
CA VAL A 645 -13.64 24.81 -14.61
C VAL A 645 -14.84 23.86 -14.61
N ASP A 646 -14.65 22.61 -14.19
CA ASP A 646 -15.67 21.56 -14.34
C ASP A 646 -16.92 21.84 -13.46
N PRO A 647 -18.15 21.63 -13.97
CA PRO A 647 -19.38 22.16 -13.36
C PRO A 647 -20.01 21.31 -12.24
N PHE A 648 -19.75 20.00 -12.18
CA PHE A 648 -20.32 19.05 -11.19
C PHE A 648 -21.86 19.13 -10.99
N PRO A 649 -22.67 18.97 -12.07
CA PRO A 649 -24.12 19.01 -11.97
C PRO A 649 -24.70 17.90 -11.08
N LYS A 650 -24.23 16.65 -11.18
CA LYS A 650 -24.76 15.53 -10.39
C LYS A 650 -24.49 15.72 -8.91
N LEU A 651 -23.30 16.23 -8.56
CA LEU A 651 -23.00 16.59 -7.17
C LEU A 651 -23.92 17.71 -6.64
N SER A 652 -24.20 18.73 -7.47
CA SER A 652 -25.02 19.88 -7.08
C SER A 652 -26.48 19.50 -6.77
N GLU A 653 -26.96 18.36 -7.29
CA GLU A 653 -28.26 17.79 -6.94
C GLU A 653 -28.26 17.17 -5.53
N GLN A 654 -27.09 16.76 -5.02
CA GLN A 654 -26.92 16.04 -3.76
C GLN A 654 -26.49 16.95 -2.60
N VAL A 655 -25.75 18.01 -2.89
CA VAL A 655 -25.24 18.97 -1.90
C VAL A 655 -25.35 20.41 -2.39
N LYS A 656 -25.56 21.34 -1.46
CA LYS A 656 -25.54 22.78 -1.76
C LYS A 656 -24.09 23.28 -1.79
N LEU A 657 -23.52 23.43 -2.98
CA LEU A 657 -22.18 23.97 -3.16
C LEU A 657 -22.14 25.48 -2.83
N PRO A 658 -21.06 25.99 -2.21
CA PRO A 658 -20.82 27.42 -2.05
C PRO A 658 -20.84 28.15 -3.40
N PRO A 659 -21.33 29.40 -3.46
CA PRO A 659 -21.36 30.16 -4.70
C PRO A 659 -19.93 30.40 -5.21
N ARG A 660 -19.69 30.10 -6.51
CA ARG A 660 -18.43 30.46 -7.17
C ARG A 660 -18.26 31.98 -7.12
N LYS A 661 -17.08 32.45 -6.71
CA LYS A 661 -16.74 33.86 -6.92
C LYS A 661 -16.51 34.04 -8.41
N VAL A 662 -17.49 34.61 -9.11
CA VAL A 662 -17.35 34.99 -10.51
C VAL A 662 -16.17 35.95 -10.60
N LEU A 663 -15.07 35.52 -11.21
CA LEU A 663 -14.04 36.43 -11.70
C LEU A 663 -14.75 37.35 -12.69
N ALA A 664 -14.81 38.64 -12.38
CA ALA A 664 -15.25 39.61 -13.36
C ALA A 664 -14.36 39.42 -14.59
N GLU A 665 -14.97 39.10 -15.73
CA GLU A 665 -14.31 39.19 -17.03
C GLU A 665 -13.62 40.55 -17.09
N ASP A 666 -12.34 40.56 -17.46
CA ASP A 666 -11.56 41.77 -17.66
C ASP A 666 -12.38 42.72 -18.55
N GLY A 667 -12.95 43.74 -17.90
CA GLY A 667 -13.75 44.76 -18.53
C GLY A 667 -12.87 45.49 -19.53
N ALA A 668 -13.09 45.18 -20.81
CA ALA A 668 -12.74 46.06 -21.90
C ALA A 668 -13.40 47.43 -21.64
N GLY A 669 -12.57 48.45 -21.40
CA GLY A 669 -12.96 49.86 -21.43
C GLY A 669 -13.09 50.52 -20.06
N GLY A 670 -12.02 51.20 -19.65
CA GLY A 670 -12.05 52.13 -18.51
C GLY A 670 -10.72 52.84 -18.32
N ASP A 671 -10.61 54.05 -18.86
CA ASP A 671 -9.47 54.97 -18.75
C ASP A 671 -8.88 55.04 -17.33
N GLY A 672 -7.61 54.65 -17.20
CA GLY A 672 -6.82 54.78 -15.98
C GLY A 672 -5.35 55.00 -16.32
N ALA A 673 -4.94 56.27 -16.36
CA ALA A 673 -3.59 56.71 -16.74
C ALA A 673 -2.45 55.96 -16.00
N PRO A 674 -1.32 55.66 -16.67
CA PRO A 674 -0.26 54.86 -16.08
C PRO A 674 0.56 55.67 -15.05
N ARG A 675 0.62 55.16 -13.82
CA ARG A 675 1.55 55.63 -12.79
C ARG A 675 3.00 55.43 -13.27
N ARG A 676 3.63 56.54 -13.66
CA ARG A 676 5.09 56.68 -13.84
C ARG A 676 5.80 56.21 -12.55
N ARG A 677 6.48 55.06 -12.61
CA ARG A 677 7.58 54.75 -11.68
C ARG A 677 8.75 55.67 -12.03
N SER A 678 9.14 56.53 -11.08
CA SER A 678 10.29 57.42 -11.24
C SER A 678 11.58 56.61 -11.36
N ARG A 679 12.49 57.10 -12.20
CA ARG A 679 13.76 56.49 -12.58
C ARG A 679 14.86 56.65 -11.50
N GLU A 680 14.53 57.08 -10.28
CA GLU A 680 15.52 57.48 -9.28
C GLU A 680 15.89 56.40 -8.25
N GLU A 681 15.12 55.31 -8.10
CA GLU A 681 15.48 54.24 -7.14
C GLU A 681 16.42 53.16 -7.69
N ARG A 682 16.80 53.21 -8.97
CA ARG A 682 17.71 52.23 -9.59
C ARG A 682 19.20 52.61 -9.51
N ALA A 683 19.56 53.79 -9.01
CA ALA A 683 20.95 54.25 -8.96
C ALA A 683 21.68 54.01 -7.62
N ALA A 684 20.99 53.61 -6.54
CA ALA A 684 21.58 53.52 -5.20
C ALA A 684 22.04 52.11 -4.75
N ARG A 685 21.99 51.09 -5.62
CA ARG A 685 22.43 49.71 -5.30
C ARG A 685 23.69 49.23 -6.03
N ARG A 686 24.46 50.16 -6.60
CA ARG A 686 25.80 49.89 -7.15
C ARG A 686 26.80 50.91 -6.62
N ARG A 687 27.09 50.84 -5.32
CA ARG A 687 28.30 51.29 -4.60
C ARG A 687 27.94 51.30 -3.11
N GLY A 688 28.45 50.30 -2.40
CA GLY A 688 28.23 50.03 -0.98
C GLY A 688 28.75 48.64 -0.69
#